data_AF-A0A947RP89-F1
#
_entry.id   AF-A0A947RP89-F1
#
_cell.length_a   1.000
_cell.length_b   1.000
_cell.length_c   1.000
_cell.angle_alpha   90.00
_cell.angle_beta   90.00
_cell.angle_gamma   90.00
#
_symmetry.space_group_name_H-M   'P 1'
#
loop_
_entity.id
_entity.type
_entity.pdbx_description
1 polymer ?
#
loop_
_entity_poly.entity_id
_entity_poly.type
_entity_poly.pdbx_seq_one_letter_code
_entity_poly.pdbx_strand_id
1 'polypeptide(L)'
;MRRTQTANSRQLAVGGLLALAILAMGILPTLAATITVNPGEDIQTAINNAAAGDIIQLAAGTHNVAATIDVNKSVTIAGIGAATVQGTNSGARNVFKISASDVTLRDLDITLTSTYALAPTELEDSLIIVLANAGLSGVVISGNALHWPAQAGAMSGWGGRAITIGSSGSTDITITKNTVFNTRNGIVLHYGNIGVVSDNLVYNTKGGIMQYTSSQADADNRTMTGNTWGTVHNEWDIVWNSANYDPDYVASVLGVSIGNDEGYVVDRRDAAGGHAVGNRSHIFLNPAGATAVHEAKGNMNDPFATFALGVEAVIADGDIYVDVGTYQEQVVIGKNLEILGSGLGTIIQSPDTLTQYFMTGSSKNYPIIYVHDADDVAIRDLVVDGLGKGNAHYRFIGIAFFNAGGAVDGVEIRGIENTPFSGAQHGVAIYAYNTDNVARTLHITDTIIHDFQKNAMALSGTGLTVDVSGNNVVLGEGQTATIAQNGIQVGYGAGGVVSNNTVSSVWYTGPNWGSSGILILDAADGIQILDNTLDACQFGIYLDSASAIVQGNDISGSRYGMILYGSDSTVSGNDVVDSDYGVYYSASPLDEFTLNVFSGNYVGLYMDGAESEIHFNSIAGNDYGVYNTGSLLDATLNWWGSAGGPWFDLDFDDVPEYGGSGDIVYGNVIFSPWLGIDPDGDPGTVGVQLISPMLFIVDDVGPAPALGYLGAAIDAANTLPGIDSIEVRHGTYDASEPITDGVNIYSEVGSAAHTFLNGPISINVSNVLLGRMRQGFTINGDITVGAGINASDIHINWNDLLGVVTNNGSGTLDAIFNYWGEDGPDTVGNVAVYPLLPIPSDTIISYMDEHGLSALDAIDFAVLLDLYLSERNALAAVELMNVFGFSAEEAATLVEEYGALAVDRALAFCGGDYDDFLALLVGYASGGGGGGSFLGGGAGGSTGTAGFCVGCSIPLQLELVHPITGEPITDAVVSYSVCRTLPDGTAEIVALGVMHYDGDLGAYLFDVDTSGFEPGIYDIYLGTDDGRSRHFQVNVLLIGV
;
A
#
# COMPACT_ATOMS: atom_id res chain seq x y z
N MET A 1 -21.82 8.82 -43.28
CA MET A 1 -21.22 10.06 -43.83
C MET A 1 -22.34 11.08 -44.06
N ARG A 2 -22.33 12.25 -43.37
CA ARG A 2 -23.37 13.33 -43.35
C ARG A 2 -24.76 12.87 -42.84
N ARG A 3 -25.34 13.41 -41.75
CA ARG A 3 -25.82 14.79 -41.41
C ARG A 3 -27.06 15.19 -42.24
N THR A 4 -28.17 15.74 -41.68
CA THR A 4 -28.43 16.27 -40.31
C THR A 4 -29.94 16.33 -39.95
N GLN A 5 -30.26 16.68 -38.69
CA GLN A 5 -31.57 17.09 -38.16
C GLN A 5 -32.06 18.45 -38.79
N THR A 6 -33.22 19.09 -38.52
CA THR A 6 -34.16 19.08 -37.36
C THR A 6 -35.53 19.74 -37.69
N ALA A 7 -36.57 19.40 -36.91
CA ALA A 7 -37.67 20.26 -36.37
C ALA A 7 -38.76 21.00 -37.24
N ASN A 8 -40.02 20.72 -36.87
CA ASN A 8 -41.12 21.63 -36.48
C ASN A 8 -41.93 22.53 -37.48
N SER A 9 -43.05 21.96 -37.93
CA SER A 9 -44.44 22.35 -37.52
C SER A 9 -45.27 23.51 -38.16
N ARG A 10 -46.55 23.17 -38.38
CA ARG A 10 -47.82 23.97 -38.34
C ARG A 10 -48.30 24.84 -39.54
N GLN A 11 -49.62 24.66 -39.79
CA GLN A 11 -50.72 25.61 -40.11
C GLN A 11 -51.30 25.77 -41.54
N LEU A 12 -52.63 26.06 -41.55
CA LEU A 12 -53.53 26.53 -42.64
C LEU A 12 -53.92 25.50 -43.73
N ALA A 13 -55.14 25.48 -44.31
CA ALA A 13 -56.47 26.04 -43.97
C ALA A 13 -57.55 25.24 -44.77
N VAL A 14 -58.64 24.71 -44.19
CA VAL A 14 -59.95 25.33 -43.82
C VAL A 14 -60.82 25.84 -44.99
N GLY A 15 -61.99 25.23 -45.17
CA GLY A 15 -63.13 25.73 -45.99
C GLY A 15 -63.98 24.59 -46.59
N GLY A 16 -65.27 24.40 -46.27
CA GLY A 16 -66.15 25.13 -45.34
C GLY A 16 -67.38 24.30 -44.91
N LEU A 17 -68.25 24.85 -44.06
CA LEU A 17 -69.39 24.18 -43.41
C LEU A 17 -70.79 24.70 -43.85
N LEU A 18 -71.84 23.98 -43.40
CA LEU A 18 -73.28 24.34 -43.32
C LEU A 18 -74.08 24.19 -44.64
N ALA A 19 -75.37 23.79 -44.66
CA ALA A 19 -76.33 23.26 -43.66
C ALA A 19 -77.64 22.87 -44.41
N LEU A 20 -78.65 22.12 -43.94
CA LEU A 20 -78.97 21.14 -42.87
C LEU A 20 -80.31 20.46 -43.37
N ALA A 21 -80.86 19.32 -42.94
CA ALA A 21 -80.60 18.24 -41.96
C ALA A 21 -81.30 16.96 -42.56
N ILE A 22 -81.81 15.89 -41.92
CA ILE A 22 -82.08 15.46 -40.54
C ILE A 22 -81.97 13.92 -40.50
N LEU A 23 -81.14 13.33 -39.61
CA LEU A 23 -81.48 12.17 -38.74
C LEU A 23 -80.31 11.84 -37.78
N ALA A 24 -79.85 12.84 -37.01
CA ALA A 24 -78.90 12.60 -35.92
C ALA A 24 -79.67 12.21 -34.65
N MET A 25 -79.94 10.92 -34.45
CA MET A 25 -80.20 10.38 -33.11
C MET A 25 -78.86 9.89 -32.53
N GLY A 26 -78.53 10.38 -31.34
CA GLY A 26 -77.17 10.29 -30.82
C GLY A 26 -76.81 8.89 -30.32
N ILE A 27 -75.73 8.33 -30.87
CA ILE A 27 -74.88 7.42 -30.11
C ILE A 27 -73.99 8.32 -29.24
N LEU A 28 -74.47 8.65 -28.05
CA LEU A 28 -73.57 9.05 -26.97
C LEU A 28 -72.71 7.82 -26.64
N PRO A 29 -71.41 7.99 -26.31
CA PRO A 29 -70.67 6.91 -25.68
C PRO A 29 -71.38 6.58 -24.36
N THR A 30 -71.87 5.35 -24.24
CA THR A 30 -72.37 4.82 -22.96
C THR A 30 -71.18 4.74 -22.01
N LEU A 31 -71.11 5.68 -21.07
CA LEU A 31 -70.19 5.58 -19.94
C LEU A 31 -70.47 4.26 -19.22
N ALA A 32 -69.44 3.44 -19.06
CA ALA A 32 -69.51 2.18 -18.33
C ALA A 32 -70.16 2.41 -16.96
N ALA A 33 -71.30 1.76 -16.71
CA ALA A 33 -71.95 1.84 -15.42
C ALA A 33 -71.17 1.00 -14.40
N THR A 34 -71.11 1.47 -13.16
CA THR A 34 -70.53 0.71 -12.05
C THR A 34 -71.64 0.08 -11.22
N ILE A 35 -71.78 -1.24 -11.30
CA ILE A 35 -72.70 -2.04 -10.49
C ILE A 35 -71.92 -2.53 -9.27
N THR A 36 -72.18 -1.95 -8.09
CA THR A 36 -71.57 -2.42 -6.84
C THR A 36 -72.27 -3.69 -6.36
N VAL A 37 -71.50 -4.66 -5.87
CA VAL A 37 -71.99 -5.89 -5.24
C VAL A 37 -71.39 -5.99 -3.85
N ASN A 38 -72.22 -6.17 -2.83
CA ASN A 38 -71.82 -6.31 -1.43
C ASN A 38 -71.80 -7.79 -1.00
N PRO A 39 -71.01 -8.19 0.01
CA PRO A 39 -71.00 -9.55 0.52
C PRO A 39 -72.40 -10.09 0.86
N GLY A 40 -72.84 -11.12 0.13
CA GLY A 40 -74.17 -11.72 0.24
C GLY A 40 -75.16 -11.32 -0.89
N GLU A 41 -74.78 -10.39 -1.77
CA GLU A 41 -75.49 -10.13 -3.03
C GLU A 41 -74.96 -11.04 -4.16
N ASP A 42 -75.78 -11.32 -5.17
CA ASP A 42 -75.47 -12.30 -6.21
C ASP A 42 -74.71 -11.68 -7.40
N ILE A 43 -73.45 -12.09 -7.58
CA ILE A 43 -72.56 -11.62 -8.66
C ILE A 43 -73.14 -11.97 -10.05
N GLN A 44 -73.78 -13.14 -10.20
CA GLN A 44 -74.37 -13.52 -11.49
C GLN A 44 -75.51 -12.58 -11.88
N THR A 45 -76.36 -12.17 -10.93
CA THR A 45 -77.42 -11.18 -11.15
C THR A 45 -76.84 -9.81 -11.54
N ALA A 46 -75.70 -9.40 -10.98
CA ALA A 46 -75.01 -8.18 -11.40
C ALA A 46 -74.54 -8.26 -12.87
N ILE A 47 -73.88 -9.36 -13.26
CA ILE A 47 -73.49 -9.62 -14.66
C ILE A 47 -74.72 -9.68 -15.57
N ASN A 48 -75.79 -10.36 -15.16
CA ASN A 48 -77.03 -10.48 -15.93
C ASN A 48 -77.70 -9.12 -16.19
N ASN A 49 -77.55 -8.14 -15.28
CA ASN A 49 -78.09 -6.79 -15.41
C ASN A 49 -77.17 -5.81 -16.20
N ALA A 50 -75.86 -6.08 -16.28
CA ALA A 50 -74.88 -5.21 -16.93
C ALA A 50 -75.07 -5.01 -18.44
N ALA A 51 -74.67 -3.85 -18.95
CA ALA A 51 -74.39 -3.61 -20.37
C ALA A 51 -72.96 -4.07 -20.73
N ALA A 52 -72.64 -4.08 -22.03
CA ALA A 52 -71.28 -4.37 -22.48
C ALA A 52 -70.34 -3.21 -22.13
N GLY A 53 -69.20 -3.53 -21.51
CA GLY A 53 -68.20 -2.58 -21.02
C GLY A 53 -68.43 -2.06 -19.59
N ASP A 54 -69.51 -2.47 -18.91
CA ASP A 54 -69.79 -2.08 -17.53
C ASP A 54 -68.79 -2.69 -16.51
N ILE A 55 -68.73 -2.09 -15.32
CA ILE A 55 -67.88 -2.53 -14.21
C ILE A 55 -68.74 -3.15 -13.10
N ILE A 56 -68.56 -4.45 -12.83
CA ILE A 56 -69.03 -5.12 -11.62
C ILE A 56 -68.00 -4.90 -10.52
N GLN A 57 -68.33 -4.06 -9.55
CA GLN A 57 -67.41 -3.65 -8.48
C GLN A 57 -67.74 -4.39 -7.19
N LEU A 58 -66.93 -5.38 -6.82
CA LEU A 58 -67.10 -6.16 -5.59
C LEU A 58 -66.55 -5.37 -4.39
N ALA A 59 -67.39 -5.09 -3.41
CA ALA A 59 -67.01 -4.45 -2.15
C ALA A 59 -66.14 -5.37 -1.29
N ALA A 60 -65.30 -4.81 -0.41
CA ALA A 60 -64.47 -5.57 0.52
C ALA A 60 -65.28 -6.57 1.39
N GLY A 61 -64.69 -7.74 1.66
CA GLY A 61 -65.31 -8.85 2.35
C GLY A 61 -65.51 -10.10 1.47
N THR A 62 -66.10 -11.15 2.03
CA THR A 62 -66.20 -12.47 1.39
C THR A 62 -67.52 -12.67 0.65
N HIS A 63 -67.45 -12.74 -0.67
CA HIS A 63 -68.52 -13.09 -1.60
C HIS A 63 -68.59 -14.61 -1.76
N ASN A 64 -69.40 -15.23 -0.91
CA ASN A 64 -69.63 -16.68 -0.92
C ASN A 64 -70.50 -17.09 -2.12
N VAL A 65 -69.95 -17.89 -3.04
CA VAL A 65 -70.68 -18.40 -4.22
C VAL A 65 -70.94 -19.90 -4.13
N ALA A 66 -72.13 -20.31 -4.55
CA ALA A 66 -72.62 -21.69 -4.47
C ALA A 66 -72.67 -22.42 -5.82
N ALA A 67 -72.39 -21.71 -6.92
CA ALA A 67 -72.21 -22.25 -8.27
C ALA A 67 -71.17 -21.39 -9.03
N THR A 68 -70.63 -21.90 -10.13
CA THR A 68 -69.77 -21.14 -11.07
C THR A 68 -70.44 -19.85 -11.56
N ILE A 69 -69.69 -18.75 -11.57
CA ILE A 69 -70.08 -17.48 -12.19
C ILE A 69 -69.79 -17.57 -13.70
N ASP A 70 -70.82 -17.41 -14.52
CA ASP A 70 -70.76 -17.41 -15.99
C ASP A 70 -70.61 -15.97 -16.50
N VAL A 71 -69.37 -15.58 -16.82
CA VAL A 71 -69.01 -14.26 -17.34
C VAL A 71 -69.21 -14.26 -18.85
N ASN A 72 -70.47 -14.14 -19.24
CA ASN A 72 -70.98 -14.26 -20.62
C ASN A 72 -71.25 -12.91 -21.33
N LYS A 73 -70.67 -11.83 -20.80
CA LYS A 73 -70.68 -10.47 -21.39
C LYS A 73 -69.30 -9.85 -21.26
N SER A 74 -68.98 -8.91 -22.15
CA SER A 74 -67.89 -7.95 -21.93
C SER A 74 -68.20 -7.11 -20.69
N VAL A 75 -67.45 -7.32 -19.61
CA VAL A 75 -67.51 -6.55 -18.35
C VAL A 75 -66.14 -6.56 -17.67
N THR A 76 -65.87 -5.54 -16.86
CA THR A 76 -64.81 -5.60 -15.85
C THR A 76 -65.40 -6.09 -14.54
N ILE A 77 -64.90 -7.16 -13.94
CA ILE A 77 -65.15 -7.51 -12.53
C ILE A 77 -63.91 -7.08 -11.74
N ALA A 78 -64.10 -6.19 -10.77
CA ALA A 78 -63.02 -5.60 -9.99
C ALA A 78 -63.29 -5.67 -8.49
N GLY A 79 -62.24 -5.89 -7.69
CA GLY A 79 -62.28 -5.68 -6.25
C GLY A 79 -62.09 -4.22 -5.83
N ILE A 80 -62.51 -3.87 -4.62
CA ILE A 80 -62.09 -2.66 -3.89
C ILE A 80 -61.82 -3.03 -2.43
N GLY A 81 -60.56 -2.90 -2.01
CA GLY A 81 -60.07 -3.52 -0.78
C GLY A 81 -59.98 -5.05 -0.91
N ALA A 82 -59.84 -5.76 0.21
CA ALA A 82 -59.80 -7.22 0.22
C ALA A 82 -61.20 -7.81 -0.10
N ALA A 83 -61.50 -7.98 -1.38
CA ALA A 83 -62.73 -8.59 -1.89
C ALA A 83 -62.45 -10.06 -2.29
N THR A 84 -62.78 -10.99 -1.40
CA THR A 84 -62.60 -12.43 -1.61
C THR A 84 -63.83 -13.03 -2.29
N VAL A 85 -63.68 -13.75 -3.38
CA VAL A 85 -64.74 -14.55 -4.02
C VAL A 85 -64.48 -16.02 -3.71
N GLN A 86 -65.38 -16.65 -2.95
CA GLN A 86 -65.12 -17.95 -2.33
C GLN A 86 -66.11 -19.04 -2.77
N GLY A 87 -65.59 -20.11 -3.39
CA GLY A 87 -66.36 -21.29 -3.75
C GLY A 87 -66.75 -22.14 -2.54
N THR A 88 -68.04 -22.16 -2.20
CA THR A 88 -68.60 -22.79 -0.97
C THR A 88 -68.93 -24.28 -1.06
N ASN A 89 -68.94 -24.86 -2.26
CA ASN A 89 -69.15 -26.28 -2.46
C ASN A 89 -68.55 -26.74 -3.81
N SER A 90 -68.62 -28.04 -4.10
CA SER A 90 -68.11 -28.66 -5.33
C SER A 90 -68.64 -28.08 -6.64
N GLY A 91 -69.86 -27.52 -6.65
CA GLY A 91 -70.45 -26.84 -7.81
C GLY A 91 -69.88 -25.44 -8.08
N ALA A 92 -69.00 -24.95 -7.20
CA ALA A 92 -68.31 -23.67 -7.31
C ALA A 92 -66.77 -23.82 -7.25
N ARG A 93 -66.22 -25.00 -7.61
CA ARG A 93 -64.77 -25.19 -7.79
C ARG A 93 -64.20 -24.28 -8.87
N ASN A 94 -64.88 -24.22 -10.01
CA ASN A 94 -64.66 -23.18 -11.00
C ASN A 94 -65.44 -21.95 -10.51
N VAL A 95 -64.73 -20.94 -10.01
CA VAL A 95 -65.34 -19.74 -9.44
C VAL A 95 -65.83 -18.84 -10.57
N PHE A 96 -64.97 -18.60 -11.58
CA PHE A 96 -65.29 -17.84 -12.78
C PHE A 96 -65.11 -18.69 -14.05
N LYS A 97 -66.09 -18.59 -14.95
CA LYS A 97 -66.08 -19.15 -16.30
C LYS A 97 -66.28 -18.01 -17.29
N ILE A 98 -65.23 -17.66 -18.03
CA ILE A 98 -65.26 -16.60 -19.04
C ILE A 98 -65.69 -17.22 -20.38
N SER A 99 -66.78 -16.69 -20.95
CA SER A 99 -67.32 -17.13 -22.25
C SER A 99 -67.68 -15.96 -23.17
N ALA A 100 -67.05 -14.80 -22.98
CA ALA A 100 -67.19 -13.60 -23.80
C ALA A 100 -65.85 -12.88 -23.94
N SER A 101 -65.69 -12.14 -25.04
CA SER A 101 -64.55 -11.24 -25.26
C SER A 101 -64.66 -9.98 -24.39
N ASP A 102 -63.56 -9.24 -24.31
CA ASP A 102 -63.46 -7.92 -23.68
C ASP A 102 -63.89 -7.97 -22.20
N VAL A 103 -63.31 -8.94 -21.48
CA VAL A 103 -63.56 -9.25 -20.06
C VAL A 103 -62.30 -8.99 -19.25
N THR A 104 -62.42 -8.22 -18.17
CA THR A 104 -61.32 -8.02 -17.21
C THR A 104 -61.70 -8.56 -15.84
N LEU A 105 -60.86 -9.42 -15.24
CA LEU A 105 -60.94 -9.81 -13.83
C LEU A 105 -59.74 -9.22 -13.09
N ARG A 106 -59.96 -8.31 -12.14
CA ARG A 106 -58.85 -7.65 -11.43
C ARG A 106 -59.04 -7.34 -9.96
N ASP A 107 -57.92 -7.29 -9.25
CA ASP A 107 -57.83 -6.88 -7.84
C ASP A 107 -58.72 -7.72 -6.89
N LEU A 108 -58.96 -8.99 -7.25
CA LEU A 108 -59.74 -9.97 -6.49
C LEU A 108 -58.85 -10.92 -5.70
N ASP A 109 -59.36 -11.41 -4.57
CA ASP A 109 -58.89 -12.64 -3.95
C ASP A 109 -59.86 -13.77 -4.34
N ILE A 110 -59.37 -14.91 -4.82
CA ILE A 110 -60.17 -15.99 -5.43
C ILE A 110 -59.75 -17.34 -4.85
N THR A 111 -60.68 -17.98 -4.13
CA THR A 111 -60.38 -19.23 -3.40
C THR A 111 -61.62 -20.11 -3.16
N LEU A 112 -61.47 -21.18 -2.39
CA LEU A 112 -62.51 -22.13 -1.99
C LEU A 112 -62.60 -22.19 -0.45
N THR A 113 -63.70 -22.67 0.12
CA THR A 113 -63.78 -22.90 1.59
C THR A 113 -63.00 -24.13 2.05
N SER A 114 -62.80 -25.10 1.15
CA SER A 114 -62.09 -26.36 1.41
C SER A 114 -61.66 -27.02 0.09
N THR A 115 -60.74 -27.98 0.17
CA THR A 115 -60.41 -28.87 -0.95
C THR A 115 -61.55 -29.86 -1.19
N TYR A 116 -62.22 -29.79 -2.34
CA TYR A 116 -63.25 -30.76 -2.71
C TYR A 116 -62.66 -31.90 -3.56
N ALA A 117 -63.40 -33.00 -3.68
CA ALA A 117 -63.07 -34.05 -4.65
C ALA A 117 -63.02 -33.48 -6.09
N LEU A 118 -62.06 -33.95 -6.87
CA LEU A 118 -61.82 -33.51 -8.25
C LEU A 118 -62.94 -33.91 -9.21
N ALA A 119 -63.03 -33.19 -10.31
CA ALA A 119 -63.93 -33.46 -11.41
C ALA A 119 -63.45 -34.64 -12.28
N PRO A 120 -64.32 -35.20 -13.15
CA PRO A 120 -63.91 -36.21 -14.13
C PRO A 120 -62.97 -35.68 -15.22
N THR A 121 -62.87 -34.35 -15.38
CA THR A 121 -61.98 -33.71 -16.37
C THR A 121 -61.13 -32.61 -15.73
N GLU A 122 -59.87 -32.52 -16.16
CA GLU A 122 -58.88 -31.60 -15.60
C GLU A 122 -59.19 -30.10 -15.75
N LEU A 123 -60.15 -29.76 -16.62
CA LEU A 123 -60.63 -28.40 -16.90
C LEU A 123 -61.76 -27.96 -15.95
N GLU A 124 -62.37 -28.89 -15.21
CA GLU A 124 -63.52 -28.62 -14.31
C GLU A 124 -63.10 -28.36 -12.85
N ASP A 125 -61.81 -28.12 -12.62
CA ASP A 125 -61.19 -27.84 -11.30
C ASP A 125 -60.32 -26.56 -11.32
N SER A 126 -60.62 -25.57 -12.16
CA SER A 126 -59.84 -24.33 -12.35
C SER A 126 -60.59 -23.11 -11.81
N LEU A 127 -59.99 -22.36 -10.86
CA LEU A 127 -60.65 -21.19 -10.22
C LEU A 127 -61.16 -20.17 -11.26
N ILE A 128 -60.36 -19.89 -12.30
CA ILE A 128 -60.78 -19.23 -13.53
C ILE A 128 -60.58 -20.18 -14.72
N ILE A 129 -61.61 -20.36 -15.53
CA ILE A 129 -61.51 -20.98 -16.86
C ILE A 129 -61.96 -20.00 -17.96
N VAL A 130 -61.16 -19.89 -19.03
CA VAL A 130 -61.56 -19.28 -20.31
C VAL A 130 -61.97 -20.39 -21.26
N LEU A 131 -63.18 -20.30 -21.85
CA LEU A 131 -63.80 -21.43 -22.56
C LEU A 131 -63.04 -21.82 -23.84
N ALA A 132 -62.74 -23.12 -23.98
CA ALA A 132 -62.17 -23.69 -25.20
C ALA A 132 -63.09 -23.51 -26.42
N ASN A 133 -62.50 -23.32 -27.60
CA ASN A 133 -63.19 -23.13 -28.89
C ASN A 133 -64.13 -21.91 -28.97
N ALA A 134 -64.02 -20.96 -28.03
CA ALA A 134 -64.91 -19.81 -27.96
C ALA A 134 -64.46 -18.58 -28.77
N GLY A 135 -63.19 -18.53 -29.21
CA GLY A 135 -62.68 -17.46 -30.08
C GLY A 135 -62.52 -16.09 -29.42
N LEU A 136 -62.17 -16.05 -28.12
CA LEU A 136 -62.26 -14.84 -27.29
C LEU A 136 -61.02 -13.95 -27.37
N SER A 137 -61.24 -12.64 -27.36
CA SER A 137 -60.21 -11.57 -27.37
C SER A 137 -60.40 -10.63 -26.18
N GLY A 138 -59.43 -9.76 -25.87
CA GLY A 138 -59.55 -8.77 -24.82
C GLY A 138 -59.77 -9.35 -23.42
N VAL A 139 -59.27 -10.56 -23.14
CA VAL A 139 -59.43 -11.19 -21.81
C VAL A 139 -58.22 -10.87 -20.95
N VAL A 140 -58.44 -10.09 -19.89
CA VAL A 140 -57.40 -9.64 -18.95
C VAL A 140 -57.66 -10.22 -17.57
N ILE A 141 -56.68 -10.91 -17.00
CA ILE A 141 -56.69 -11.39 -15.61
C ILE A 141 -55.50 -10.72 -14.92
N SER A 142 -55.76 -9.68 -14.11
CA SER A 142 -54.72 -8.76 -13.63
C SER A 142 -54.77 -8.49 -12.13
N GLY A 143 -53.65 -8.61 -11.41
CA GLY A 143 -53.57 -8.15 -10.00
C GLY A 143 -54.37 -8.99 -8.99
N ASN A 144 -54.77 -10.22 -9.33
CA ASN A 144 -55.58 -11.06 -8.44
C ASN A 144 -54.71 -11.99 -7.58
N ALA A 145 -55.14 -12.29 -6.36
CA ALA A 145 -54.68 -13.45 -5.61
C ALA A 145 -55.55 -14.67 -5.98
N LEU A 146 -54.93 -15.79 -6.37
CA LEU A 146 -55.63 -17.03 -6.69
C LEU A 146 -54.98 -18.20 -5.96
N HIS A 147 -55.71 -18.83 -5.06
CA HIS A 147 -55.16 -19.96 -4.32
C HIS A 147 -56.21 -20.99 -3.94
N TRP A 148 -55.77 -22.25 -3.87
CA TRP A 148 -56.55 -23.28 -3.17
C TRP A 148 -56.25 -23.23 -1.66
N PRO A 149 -57.15 -23.77 -0.80
CA PRO A 149 -56.81 -24.07 0.58
C PRO A 149 -55.59 -25.00 0.64
N ALA A 150 -54.72 -24.82 1.63
CA ALA A 150 -53.44 -25.51 1.72
C ALA A 150 -53.61 -27.04 1.63
N GLN A 151 -52.85 -27.67 0.73
CA GLN A 151 -52.94 -29.09 0.39
C GLN A 151 -51.81 -29.86 1.07
N ALA A 152 -52.06 -31.12 1.46
CA ALA A 152 -51.13 -31.93 2.24
C ALA A 152 -50.62 -33.14 1.44
N GLY A 153 -49.39 -33.58 1.74
CA GLY A 153 -48.70 -34.63 1.00
C GLY A 153 -48.04 -34.10 -0.29
N ALA A 154 -47.51 -35.00 -1.11
CA ALA A 154 -46.77 -34.64 -2.31
C ALA A 154 -47.64 -33.93 -3.36
N MET A 155 -47.06 -32.93 -4.05
CA MET A 155 -47.74 -32.14 -5.09
C MET A 155 -48.27 -32.98 -6.27
N SER A 156 -47.68 -34.16 -6.51
CA SER A 156 -48.20 -35.17 -7.45
C SER A 156 -49.62 -35.65 -7.15
N GLY A 157 -50.06 -35.57 -5.88
CA GLY A 157 -51.43 -35.86 -5.44
C GLY A 157 -52.33 -34.63 -5.24
N TRP A 158 -51.82 -33.40 -5.40
CA TRP A 158 -52.60 -32.19 -5.19
C TRP A 158 -53.64 -31.96 -6.29
N GLY A 159 -54.71 -31.26 -5.93
CA GLY A 159 -55.81 -30.89 -6.81
C GLY A 159 -55.73 -29.47 -7.36
N GLY A 160 -56.52 -29.21 -8.40
CA GLY A 160 -56.95 -27.86 -8.76
C GLY A 160 -55.96 -26.98 -9.50
N ARG A 161 -56.51 -25.95 -10.16
CA ARG A 161 -55.75 -24.97 -10.95
C ARG A 161 -56.21 -23.55 -10.61
N ALA A 162 -55.35 -22.55 -10.80
CA ALA A 162 -55.75 -21.16 -10.63
C ALA A 162 -56.36 -20.58 -11.90
N ILE A 163 -55.63 -20.62 -13.02
CA ILE A 163 -56.09 -20.10 -14.31
C ILE A 163 -55.94 -21.18 -15.38
N THR A 164 -56.95 -21.35 -16.24
CA THR A 164 -56.87 -22.25 -17.39
C THR A 164 -57.50 -21.63 -18.62
N ILE A 165 -56.69 -21.41 -19.65
CA ILE A 165 -57.11 -20.98 -20.98
C ILE A 165 -57.36 -22.23 -21.81
N GLY A 166 -58.63 -22.51 -22.10
CA GLY A 166 -59.05 -23.66 -22.90
C GLY A 166 -58.49 -23.63 -24.33
N SER A 167 -58.46 -24.79 -24.99
CA SER A 167 -57.84 -24.92 -26.31
C SER A 167 -58.54 -24.10 -27.40
N SER A 168 -57.71 -23.56 -28.30
CA SER A 168 -58.05 -23.11 -29.65
C SER A 168 -58.97 -21.89 -29.76
N GLY A 169 -58.38 -20.79 -30.21
CA GLY A 169 -59.07 -19.68 -30.86
C GLY A 169 -58.95 -18.33 -30.17
N SER A 170 -58.40 -18.24 -28.96
CA SER A 170 -58.23 -16.95 -28.28
C SER A 170 -56.98 -16.23 -28.75
N THR A 171 -57.12 -14.96 -29.15
CA THR A 171 -56.08 -14.21 -29.86
C THR A 171 -55.51 -13.01 -29.09
N ASP A 172 -56.02 -12.74 -27.90
CA ASP A 172 -55.65 -11.60 -27.06
C ASP A 172 -56.02 -11.92 -25.61
N ILE A 173 -55.09 -12.61 -24.93
CA ILE A 173 -55.16 -13.00 -23.52
C ILE A 173 -54.00 -12.33 -22.78
N THR A 174 -54.28 -11.63 -21.68
CA THR A 174 -53.25 -11.06 -20.80
C THR A 174 -53.46 -11.57 -19.38
N ILE A 175 -52.43 -12.20 -18.80
CA ILE A 175 -52.42 -12.69 -17.41
C ILE A 175 -51.23 -12.03 -16.72
N THR A 176 -51.48 -11.03 -15.86
CA THR A 176 -50.39 -10.21 -15.30
C THR A 176 -50.54 -9.83 -13.84
N LYS A 177 -49.43 -9.74 -13.08
CA LYS A 177 -49.41 -9.25 -11.68
C LYS A 177 -50.29 -10.05 -10.72
N ASN A 178 -50.67 -11.28 -11.08
CA ASN A 178 -51.42 -12.16 -10.20
C ASN A 178 -50.47 -12.86 -9.22
N THR A 179 -50.95 -13.16 -8.01
CA THR A 179 -50.25 -14.00 -7.03
C THR A 179 -50.93 -15.36 -6.99
N VAL A 180 -50.22 -16.44 -7.29
CA VAL A 180 -50.79 -17.77 -7.52
C VAL A 180 -50.08 -18.82 -6.67
N PHE A 181 -50.81 -19.55 -5.81
CA PHE A 181 -50.20 -20.51 -4.88
C PHE A 181 -51.13 -21.65 -4.40
N ASN A 182 -50.53 -22.69 -3.81
CA ASN A 182 -51.20 -23.88 -3.25
C ASN A 182 -52.03 -24.73 -4.24
N THR A 183 -51.88 -24.53 -5.55
CA THR A 183 -52.60 -25.31 -6.59
C THR A 183 -51.76 -26.46 -7.14
N ARG A 184 -52.37 -27.43 -7.83
CA ARG A 184 -51.61 -28.41 -8.62
C ARG A 184 -50.84 -27.72 -9.75
N ASN A 185 -51.51 -26.87 -10.52
CA ASN A 185 -50.87 -26.01 -11.52
C ASN A 185 -51.33 -24.57 -11.34
N GLY A 186 -50.45 -23.59 -11.56
CA GLY A 186 -50.81 -22.18 -11.45
C GLY A 186 -51.64 -21.74 -12.66
N ILE A 187 -50.93 -21.38 -13.73
CA ILE A 187 -51.46 -20.80 -14.96
C ILE A 187 -51.30 -21.84 -16.08
N VAL A 188 -52.39 -22.21 -16.76
CA VAL A 188 -52.38 -23.22 -17.83
C VAL A 188 -52.88 -22.64 -19.15
N LEU A 189 -52.07 -22.71 -20.21
CA LEU A 189 -52.45 -22.28 -21.56
C LEU A 189 -52.44 -23.49 -22.53
N HIS A 190 -53.63 -23.84 -23.04
CA HIS A 190 -53.76 -24.87 -24.07
C HIS A 190 -53.44 -24.37 -25.49
N TYR A 191 -53.26 -25.31 -26.41
CA TYR A 191 -52.83 -25.13 -27.80
C TYR A 191 -53.78 -24.26 -28.64
N GLY A 192 -53.20 -23.47 -29.55
CA GLY A 192 -53.90 -22.59 -30.48
C GLY A 192 -54.41 -21.30 -29.86
N ASN A 193 -53.64 -20.69 -28.94
CA ASN A 193 -53.96 -19.43 -28.28
C ASN A 193 -52.77 -18.46 -28.36
N ILE A 194 -53.08 -17.16 -28.48
CA ILE A 194 -52.11 -16.05 -28.41
C ILE A 194 -52.29 -15.36 -27.06
N GLY A 195 -51.20 -15.13 -26.32
CA GLY A 195 -51.29 -14.47 -25.03
C GLY A 195 -49.99 -14.18 -24.29
N VAL A 196 -50.08 -13.24 -23.35
CA VAL A 196 -48.98 -12.78 -22.50
C VAL A 196 -49.24 -13.24 -21.07
N VAL A 197 -48.22 -13.85 -20.45
CA VAL A 197 -48.17 -14.17 -19.02
C VAL A 197 -46.96 -13.43 -18.44
N SER A 198 -47.17 -12.30 -17.76
CA SER A 198 -46.06 -11.45 -17.31
C SER A 198 -46.22 -10.90 -15.89
N ASP A 199 -45.12 -10.61 -15.21
CA ASP A 199 -45.14 -9.95 -13.89
C ASP A 199 -45.91 -10.73 -12.78
N ASN A 200 -46.23 -12.01 -12.96
CA ASN A 200 -46.98 -12.80 -11.96
C ASN A 200 -46.01 -13.40 -10.92
N LEU A 201 -46.45 -13.50 -9.67
CA LEU A 201 -45.77 -14.24 -8.61
C LEU A 201 -46.44 -15.62 -8.48
N VAL A 202 -45.74 -16.69 -8.84
CA VAL A 202 -46.29 -18.06 -8.83
C VAL A 202 -45.41 -18.97 -7.97
N TYR A 203 -45.96 -19.61 -6.95
CA TYR A 203 -45.15 -20.35 -5.97
C TYR A 203 -45.91 -21.47 -5.27
N ASN A 204 -45.19 -22.46 -4.73
CA ASN A 204 -45.77 -23.62 -4.06
C ASN A 204 -46.88 -24.31 -4.91
N THR A 205 -46.54 -24.71 -6.14
CA THR A 205 -47.39 -25.53 -7.04
C THR A 205 -46.58 -26.64 -7.72
N LYS A 206 -47.24 -27.64 -8.34
CA LYS A 206 -46.55 -28.69 -9.13
C LYS A 206 -46.11 -28.24 -10.54
N GLY A 207 -46.39 -27.00 -10.93
CA GLY A 207 -46.18 -26.51 -12.28
C GLY A 207 -46.75 -25.10 -12.38
N GLY A 208 -45.87 -24.10 -12.23
CA GLY A 208 -46.27 -22.69 -12.10
C GLY A 208 -46.99 -22.18 -13.34
N ILE A 209 -46.30 -22.17 -14.48
CA ILE A 209 -46.85 -21.78 -15.78
C ILE A 209 -46.72 -22.98 -16.74
N MET A 210 -47.85 -23.60 -17.13
CA MET A 210 -47.90 -24.71 -18.06
C MET A 210 -48.31 -24.27 -19.47
N GLN A 211 -47.45 -24.55 -20.45
CA GLN A 211 -47.66 -24.24 -21.86
C GLN A 211 -47.83 -25.52 -22.68
N TYR A 212 -49.07 -25.83 -23.10
CA TYR A 212 -49.33 -26.93 -24.04
C TYR A 212 -49.38 -26.36 -25.45
N THR A 213 -48.46 -26.76 -26.33
CA THR A 213 -48.39 -26.30 -27.74
C THR A 213 -48.71 -27.43 -28.72
N SER A 214 -48.88 -27.08 -29.99
CA SER A 214 -49.11 -28.02 -31.11
C SER A 214 -48.03 -27.97 -32.19
N SER A 215 -47.26 -26.88 -32.24
CA SER A 215 -46.12 -26.64 -33.15
C SER A 215 -45.30 -25.46 -32.63
N GLN A 216 -44.09 -25.23 -33.16
CA GLN A 216 -43.28 -24.06 -32.79
C GLN A 216 -44.05 -22.74 -33.01
N ALA A 217 -44.77 -22.60 -34.11
CA ALA A 217 -45.61 -21.41 -34.39
C ALA A 217 -46.78 -21.22 -33.40
N ASP A 218 -47.11 -22.20 -32.56
CA ASP A 218 -48.05 -22.11 -31.44
C ASP A 218 -47.35 -21.80 -30.10
N ALA A 219 -46.03 -22.04 -30.01
CA ALA A 219 -45.17 -21.52 -28.94
C ALA A 219 -44.84 -20.03 -29.16
N ASP A 220 -44.49 -19.65 -30.39
CA ASP A 220 -44.11 -18.28 -30.80
C ASP A 220 -45.24 -17.26 -30.55
N ASN A 221 -46.49 -17.73 -30.44
CA ASN A 221 -47.67 -16.93 -30.09
C ASN A 221 -47.74 -16.51 -28.61
N ARG A 222 -46.73 -16.83 -27.80
CA ARG A 222 -46.80 -16.74 -26.32
C ARG A 222 -45.62 -15.96 -25.78
N THR A 223 -45.90 -15.05 -24.85
CA THR A 223 -44.88 -14.27 -24.15
C THR A 223 -44.91 -14.62 -22.67
N MET A 224 -43.77 -15.01 -22.11
CA MET A 224 -43.55 -15.21 -20.68
C MET A 224 -42.38 -14.33 -20.27
N THR A 225 -42.61 -13.28 -19.47
CA THR A 225 -41.53 -12.39 -19.02
C THR A 225 -41.81 -11.74 -17.67
N GLY A 226 -40.78 -11.56 -16.85
CA GLY A 226 -40.86 -10.90 -15.55
C GLY A 226 -41.74 -11.61 -14.51
N ASN A 227 -42.14 -12.87 -14.76
CA ASN A 227 -42.75 -13.69 -13.72
C ASN A 227 -41.68 -14.04 -12.67
N THR A 228 -42.10 -14.20 -11.42
CA THR A 228 -41.24 -14.35 -10.24
C THR A 228 -41.71 -15.49 -9.36
N TRP A 229 -40.80 -16.02 -8.56
CA TRP A 229 -41.00 -17.25 -7.80
C TRP A 229 -40.89 -16.95 -6.31
N GLY A 230 -41.68 -17.66 -5.50
CA GLY A 230 -41.69 -17.45 -4.05
C GLY A 230 -40.57 -18.23 -3.38
N THR A 231 -40.24 -17.85 -2.14
CA THR A 231 -39.27 -18.56 -1.28
C THR A 231 -39.61 -20.04 -1.03
N VAL A 232 -40.82 -20.48 -1.39
CA VAL A 232 -41.17 -21.88 -1.64
C VAL A 232 -41.46 -22.02 -3.14
N HIS A 233 -40.45 -22.41 -3.92
CA HIS A 233 -40.55 -22.59 -5.37
C HIS A 233 -41.63 -23.61 -5.79
N ASN A 234 -41.91 -23.68 -7.08
CA ASN A 234 -42.74 -24.74 -7.64
C ASN A 234 -41.90 -26.01 -7.88
N GLU A 235 -42.55 -27.17 -8.07
CA GLU A 235 -41.83 -28.38 -8.52
C GLU A 235 -41.17 -28.17 -9.90
N TRP A 236 -41.82 -27.36 -10.73
CA TRP A 236 -41.26 -26.71 -11.91
C TRP A 236 -41.97 -25.35 -12.05
N ASP A 237 -41.20 -24.27 -12.24
CA ASP A 237 -41.73 -22.91 -12.33
C ASP A 237 -42.40 -22.67 -13.68
N ILE A 238 -41.76 -23.11 -14.77
CA ILE A 238 -42.33 -23.09 -16.13
C ILE A 238 -42.20 -24.48 -16.77
N VAL A 239 -43.29 -24.96 -17.38
CA VAL A 239 -43.36 -26.26 -18.04
C VAL A 239 -43.88 -26.09 -19.47
N TRP A 240 -43.01 -26.24 -20.46
CA TRP A 240 -43.45 -26.53 -21.82
C TRP A 240 -43.84 -28.01 -21.90
N ASN A 241 -45.11 -28.28 -22.13
CA ASN A 241 -45.67 -29.62 -21.93
C ASN A 241 -45.92 -30.36 -23.25
N SER A 242 -45.87 -31.69 -23.17
CA SER A 242 -45.75 -32.64 -24.29
C SER A 242 -46.55 -32.31 -25.55
N ALA A 243 -45.82 -32.17 -26.66
CA ALA A 243 -46.29 -31.98 -28.03
C ALA A 243 -45.37 -32.75 -28.99
N ASN A 244 -45.81 -33.13 -30.19
CA ASN A 244 -45.03 -33.99 -31.10
C ASN A 244 -44.16 -33.17 -32.10
N TYR A 245 -43.28 -32.32 -31.61
CA TYR A 245 -42.32 -31.55 -32.43
C TYR A 245 -41.10 -31.13 -31.61
N ASP A 246 -39.94 -30.97 -32.27
CA ASP A 246 -38.70 -30.56 -31.62
C ASP A 246 -38.64 -29.01 -31.46
N PRO A 247 -38.36 -28.47 -30.27
CA PRO A 247 -38.31 -27.04 -29.99
C PRO A 247 -36.91 -26.44 -30.16
N ASP A 248 -36.84 -25.11 -30.22
CA ASP A 248 -35.59 -24.37 -29.96
C ASP A 248 -35.37 -24.30 -28.44
N TYR A 249 -34.48 -25.13 -27.92
CA TYR A 249 -34.17 -25.19 -26.48
C TYR A 249 -33.51 -23.92 -25.94
N VAL A 250 -32.65 -23.25 -26.71
CA VAL A 250 -31.99 -22.02 -26.26
C VAL A 250 -33.04 -20.92 -26.07
N ALA A 251 -33.96 -20.78 -27.03
CA ALA A 251 -35.05 -19.82 -26.93
C ALA A 251 -36.11 -20.16 -25.87
N SER A 252 -36.37 -21.46 -25.64
CA SER A 252 -37.54 -21.90 -24.83
C SER A 252 -37.24 -22.42 -23.43
N VAL A 253 -35.98 -22.78 -23.13
CA VAL A 253 -35.53 -23.15 -21.79
C VAL A 253 -34.68 -22.02 -21.21
N LEU A 254 -33.49 -21.78 -21.74
CA LEU A 254 -32.55 -20.77 -21.21
C LEU A 254 -33.11 -19.34 -21.33
N GLY A 255 -33.55 -18.93 -22.53
CA GLY A 255 -34.15 -17.61 -22.75
C GLY A 255 -35.47 -17.37 -22.00
N VAL A 256 -36.15 -18.44 -21.56
CA VAL A 256 -37.35 -18.35 -20.71
C VAL A 256 -37.00 -18.29 -19.22
N SER A 257 -35.91 -18.94 -18.79
CA SER A 257 -35.31 -18.81 -17.45
C SER A 257 -34.93 -17.36 -17.18
N ILE A 258 -34.00 -16.83 -17.98
CA ILE A 258 -33.47 -15.46 -17.89
C ILE A 258 -34.58 -14.42 -18.05
N GLY A 259 -35.55 -14.70 -18.92
CA GLY A 259 -36.71 -13.84 -19.13
C GLY A 259 -37.65 -13.74 -17.93
N ASN A 260 -37.53 -14.63 -16.92
CA ASN A 260 -38.43 -14.78 -15.78
C ASN A 260 -37.68 -15.14 -14.48
N ASP A 261 -36.78 -14.27 -14.03
CA ASP A 261 -36.23 -14.32 -12.65
C ASP A 261 -35.57 -15.67 -12.30
N GLU A 262 -34.77 -16.20 -13.25
CA GLU A 262 -34.19 -17.55 -13.29
C GLU A 262 -35.13 -18.68 -12.85
N GLY A 263 -36.34 -18.68 -13.40
CA GLY A 263 -37.32 -19.72 -13.16
C GLY A 263 -36.84 -21.12 -13.59
N TYR A 264 -37.19 -22.13 -12.78
CA TYR A 264 -36.89 -23.52 -13.10
C TYR A 264 -37.76 -23.98 -14.28
N VAL A 265 -37.22 -23.91 -15.50
CA VAL A 265 -37.90 -24.28 -16.76
C VAL A 265 -37.59 -25.73 -17.11
N VAL A 266 -38.62 -26.49 -17.50
CA VAL A 266 -38.48 -27.77 -18.20
C VAL A 266 -39.32 -27.80 -19.47
N ASP A 267 -38.78 -28.42 -20.52
CA ASP A 267 -39.49 -28.68 -21.77
C ASP A 267 -39.60 -30.18 -22.06
N ARG A 268 -40.78 -30.60 -22.51
CA ARG A 268 -41.18 -31.99 -22.77
C ARG A 268 -41.77 -32.18 -24.17
N ARG A 269 -41.61 -31.20 -25.07
CA ARG A 269 -42.10 -31.20 -26.46
C ARG A 269 -41.09 -31.89 -27.36
N ASP A 270 -41.49 -32.97 -28.04
CA ASP A 270 -40.57 -33.97 -28.59
C ASP A 270 -41.15 -34.67 -29.83
N ALA A 271 -40.44 -34.69 -30.96
CA ALA A 271 -40.89 -35.42 -32.15
C ALA A 271 -40.62 -36.94 -32.11
N ALA A 272 -39.78 -37.43 -31.19
CA ALA A 272 -39.21 -38.77 -31.15
C ALA A 272 -39.46 -39.57 -29.84
N GLY A 273 -39.70 -38.90 -28.72
CA GLY A 273 -39.99 -39.47 -27.40
C GLY A 273 -38.77 -39.83 -26.54
N GLY A 274 -37.69 -39.04 -26.62
CA GLY A 274 -36.42 -39.26 -25.91
C GLY A 274 -35.80 -38.05 -25.20
N HIS A 275 -36.49 -36.90 -25.10
CA HIS A 275 -35.95 -35.67 -24.51
C HIS A 275 -35.84 -35.70 -22.98
N ALA A 276 -34.81 -36.40 -22.52
CA ALA A 276 -34.28 -36.25 -21.16
C ALA A 276 -32.90 -35.57 -21.13
N VAL A 277 -32.51 -34.94 -22.25
CA VAL A 277 -31.20 -34.36 -22.53
C VAL A 277 -31.39 -32.89 -22.91
N GLY A 278 -30.61 -31.97 -22.33
CA GLY A 278 -30.58 -30.55 -22.76
C GLY A 278 -31.86 -29.73 -22.55
N ASN A 279 -32.85 -30.25 -21.81
CA ASN A 279 -34.25 -29.80 -21.88
C ASN A 279 -34.75 -29.05 -20.63
N ARG A 280 -33.88 -28.69 -19.69
CA ARG A 280 -34.24 -27.91 -18.49
C ARG A 280 -33.12 -26.97 -18.04
N SER A 281 -33.47 -25.80 -17.47
CA SER A 281 -32.50 -24.74 -17.16
C SER A 281 -31.66 -25.04 -15.92
N HIS A 282 -32.25 -25.75 -14.94
CA HIS A 282 -31.60 -26.08 -13.68
C HIS A 282 -31.79 -27.56 -13.34
N ILE A 283 -30.81 -28.13 -12.64
CA ILE A 283 -30.81 -29.49 -12.09
C ILE A 283 -30.56 -29.46 -10.59
N PHE A 284 -31.18 -30.41 -9.89
CA PHE A 284 -30.92 -30.74 -8.49
C PHE A 284 -30.43 -32.19 -8.39
N LEU A 285 -29.30 -32.39 -7.71
CA LEU A 285 -28.70 -33.70 -7.44
C LEU A 285 -28.79 -34.05 -5.95
N ASN A 286 -29.07 -35.32 -5.64
CA ASN A 286 -29.04 -35.90 -4.30
C ASN A 286 -28.69 -37.40 -4.43
N PRO A 287 -27.76 -37.99 -3.66
CA PRO A 287 -27.32 -39.37 -3.87
C PRO A 287 -28.42 -40.43 -3.64
N ALA A 288 -29.53 -40.08 -3.00
CA ALA A 288 -30.72 -40.93 -2.84
C ALA A 288 -31.81 -40.68 -3.92
N GLY A 289 -31.52 -39.86 -4.93
CA GLY A 289 -32.43 -39.44 -5.98
C GLY A 289 -32.67 -40.50 -7.07
N ALA A 290 -33.12 -40.04 -8.24
CA ALA A 290 -33.44 -40.89 -9.38
C ALA A 290 -32.18 -41.39 -10.10
N THR A 291 -31.98 -42.70 -10.12
CA THR A 291 -30.84 -43.40 -10.74
C THR A 291 -31.06 -43.71 -12.23
N ALA A 292 -31.92 -42.95 -12.93
CA ALA A 292 -32.30 -43.22 -14.31
C ALA A 292 -32.77 -41.95 -15.05
N VAL A 293 -32.40 -41.88 -16.33
CA VAL A 293 -32.80 -40.88 -17.32
C VAL A 293 -34.32 -40.67 -17.32
N HIS A 294 -34.77 -39.42 -17.23
CA HIS A 294 -36.20 -39.09 -17.15
C HIS A 294 -36.52 -37.65 -17.64
N GLU A 295 -37.59 -37.51 -18.42
CA GLU A 295 -38.05 -36.25 -19.06
C GLU A 295 -38.29 -35.08 -18.09
N ALA A 296 -38.73 -35.35 -16.86
CA ALA A 296 -39.28 -34.33 -15.95
C ALA A 296 -38.80 -34.40 -14.48
N LYS A 297 -37.73 -35.15 -14.20
CA LYS A 297 -37.06 -35.22 -12.86
C LYS A 297 -35.83 -34.31 -12.82
N GLY A 298 -35.06 -34.35 -11.74
CA GLY A 298 -33.94 -33.43 -11.53
C GLY A 298 -34.38 -32.05 -11.02
N ASN A 299 -35.60 -31.93 -10.50
CA ASN A 299 -36.02 -30.77 -9.71
C ASN A 299 -35.83 -31.04 -8.20
N MET A 300 -35.94 -30.00 -7.39
CA MET A 300 -35.76 -30.03 -5.93
C MET A 300 -36.58 -31.09 -5.16
N ASN A 301 -37.72 -31.56 -5.69
CA ASN A 301 -38.56 -32.58 -5.04
C ASN A 301 -38.31 -34.00 -5.56
N ASP A 302 -37.68 -34.12 -6.73
CA ASP A 302 -37.49 -35.37 -7.47
C ASP A 302 -36.09 -35.40 -8.14
N PRO A 303 -34.99 -35.16 -7.37
CA PRO A 303 -33.63 -34.92 -7.88
C PRO A 303 -33.01 -36.15 -8.57
N PHE A 304 -31.92 -35.96 -9.32
CA PHE A 304 -31.14 -37.07 -9.90
C PHE A 304 -30.06 -37.58 -8.94
N ALA A 305 -29.69 -38.86 -9.08
CA ALA A 305 -28.73 -39.52 -8.19
C ALA A 305 -27.25 -39.28 -8.51
N THR A 306 -26.95 -38.74 -9.69
CA THR A 306 -25.59 -38.74 -10.28
C THR A 306 -25.38 -37.53 -11.17
N PHE A 307 -24.16 -36.98 -11.18
CA PHE A 307 -23.73 -35.92 -12.09
C PHE A 307 -23.91 -36.29 -13.55
N ALA A 308 -23.63 -37.53 -13.96
CA ALA A 308 -23.84 -37.97 -15.34
C ALA A 308 -25.26 -37.71 -15.86
N LEU A 309 -26.28 -37.93 -15.03
CA LEU A 309 -27.69 -37.63 -15.37
C LEU A 309 -27.99 -36.13 -15.36
N GLY A 310 -27.35 -35.37 -14.46
CA GLY A 310 -27.51 -33.91 -14.41
C GLY A 310 -26.91 -33.20 -15.61
N VAL A 311 -25.65 -33.50 -15.91
CA VAL A 311 -24.92 -32.95 -17.07
C VAL A 311 -25.57 -33.37 -18.39
N GLU A 312 -26.16 -34.57 -18.49
CA GLU A 312 -26.97 -34.93 -19.67
C GLU A 312 -28.25 -34.06 -19.75
N ALA A 313 -29.00 -33.92 -18.65
CA ALA A 313 -30.33 -33.32 -18.64
C ALA A 313 -30.37 -31.77 -18.68
N VAL A 314 -29.39 -31.08 -18.10
CA VAL A 314 -29.30 -29.60 -18.11
C VAL A 314 -29.05 -29.09 -19.54
N ILE A 315 -29.53 -27.89 -19.86
CA ILE A 315 -29.14 -27.17 -21.08
C ILE A 315 -27.66 -26.74 -21.03
N ALA A 316 -27.06 -26.28 -22.13
CA ALA A 316 -25.80 -25.53 -22.06
C ALA A 316 -26.07 -24.15 -21.44
N ASP A 317 -25.09 -23.62 -20.71
CA ASP A 317 -25.19 -22.35 -19.98
C ASP A 317 -26.32 -22.38 -18.91
N GLY A 318 -26.44 -23.50 -18.17
CA GLY A 318 -27.41 -23.68 -17.08
C GLY A 318 -26.86 -24.50 -15.91
N ASP A 319 -27.64 -24.61 -14.83
CA ASP A 319 -27.13 -24.89 -13.49
C ASP A 319 -27.32 -26.34 -13.01
N ILE A 320 -26.41 -26.79 -12.14
CA ILE A 320 -26.51 -28.04 -11.38
C ILE A 320 -26.25 -27.76 -9.89
N TYR A 321 -27.33 -27.65 -9.11
CA TYR A 321 -27.29 -27.60 -7.65
C TYR A 321 -27.12 -29.00 -7.05
N VAL A 322 -26.25 -29.14 -6.06
CA VAL A 322 -25.87 -30.44 -5.48
C VAL A 322 -26.07 -30.46 -3.97
N ASP A 323 -26.97 -31.33 -3.49
CA ASP A 323 -27.14 -31.60 -2.05
C ASP A 323 -25.87 -32.21 -1.44
N VAL A 324 -25.69 -32.00 -0.13
CA VAL A 324 -24.67 -32.70 0.65
C VAL A 324 -24.79 -34.23 0.52
N GLY A 325 -23.66 -34.89 0.27
CA GLY A 325 -23.63 -36.32 -0.04
C GLY A 325 -22.34 -36.75 -0.73
N THR A 326 -22.14 -38.06 -0.86
CA THR A 326 -20.99 -38.65 -1.57
C THR A 326 -21.43 -39.24 -2.90
N TYR A 327 -20.94 -38.68 -3.99
CA TYR A 327 -21.22 -39.06 -5.37
C TYR A 327 -20.01 -39.82 -5.93
N GLN A 328 -20.07 -41.16 -5.92
CA GLN A 328 -18.94 -41.97 -6.38
C GLN A 328 -19.01 -42.24 -7.89
N GLU A 329 -18.59 -41.28 -8.70
CA GLU A 329 -18.61 -41.36 -10.16
C GLU A 329 -17.44 -40.63 -10.84
N GLN A 330 -17.28 -40.83 -12.15
CA GLN A 330 -16.43 -40.00 -13.00
C GLN A 330 -17.33 -38.98 -13.71
N VAL A 331 -17.13 -37.70 -13.42
CA VAL A 331 -17.90 -36.59 -14.00
C VAL A 331 -17.27 -36.20 -15.34
N VAL A 332 -18.11 -35.92 -16.34
CA VAL A 332 -17.66 -35.59 -17.72
C VAL A 332 -18.52 -34.45 -18.25
N ILE A 333 -17.89 -33.36 -18.64
CA ILE A 333 -18.53 -32.08 -19.01
C ILE A 333 -18.00 -31.65 -20.37
N GLY A 334 -18.90 -31.63 -21.35
CA GLY A 334 -18.61 -31.31 -22.76
C GLY A 334 -19.40 -30.11 -23.31
N LYS A 335 -19.74 -29.17 -22.42
CA LYS A 335 -20.50 -27.92 -22.69
C LYS A 335 -20.38 -27.00 -21.48
N ASN A 336 -20.62 -25.70 -21.68
CA ASN A 336 -20.75 -24.72 -20.59
C ASN A 336 -21.89 -25.10 -19.63
N LEU A 337 -21.65 -24.95 -18.33
CA LEU A 337 -22.62 -25.10 -17.23
C LEU A 337 -21.97 -24.68 -15.90
N GLU A 338 -22.79 -24.46 -14.86
CA GLU A 338 -22.31 -24.29 -13.47
C GLU A 338 -22.66 -25.50 -12.61
N ILE A 339 -21.72 -25.96 -11.77
CA ILE A 339 -21.93 -26.90 -10.68
C ILE A 339 -21.76 -26.14 -9.37
N LEU A 340 -22.82 -26.06 -8.57
CA LEU A 340 -22.80 -25.44 -7.25
C LEU A 340 -23.08 -26.48 -6.16
N GLY A 341 -22.07 -26.78 -5.35
CA GLY A 341 -22.20 -27.65 -4.18
C GLY A 341 -22.83 -26.97 -2.97
N SER A 342 -23.27 -27.78 -2.02
CA SER A 342 -23.75 -27.34 -0.69
C SER A 342 -22.59 -27.20 0.32
N GLY A 343 -21.43 -26.70 -0.11
CA GLY A 343 -20.19 -26.67 0.66
C GLY A 343 -19.56 -28.06 0.85
N LEU A 344 -18.55 -28.14 1.74
CA LEU A 344 -17.69 -29.31 2.01
C LEU A 344 -18.42 -30.63 2.41
N GLY A 345 -19.74 -30.60 2.64
CA GLY A 345 -20.56 -31.81 2.75
C GLY A 345 -20.84 -32.50 1.40
N THR A 346 -20.48 -31.85 0.29
CA THR A 346 -20.70 -32.29 -1.10
C THR A 346 -19.41 -32.90 -1.64
N ILE A 347 -19.37 -34.21 -1.87
CA ILE A 347 -18.13 -34.93 -2.17
C ILE A 347 -18.27 -35.72 -3.47
N ILE A 348 -17.52 -35.31 -4.49
CA ILE A 348 -17.30 -36.09 -5.72
C ILE A 348 -16.12 -37.03 -5.45
N GLN A 349 -16.38 -38.34 -5.44
CA GLN A 349 -15.44 -39.34 -4.94
C GLN A 349 -15.03 -40.33 -6.03
N SER A 350 -13.73 -40.60 -6.17
CA SER A 350 -13.21 -41.41 -7.27
C SER A 350 -13.79 -42.85 -7.30
N PRO A 351 -14.31 -43.33 -8.45
CA PRO A 351 -14.69 -44.73 -8.64
C PRO A 351 -13.46 -45.63 -8.75
N ASP A 352 -13.65 -46.94 -8.60
CA ASP A 352 -12.54 -47.92 -8.66
C ASP A 352 -11.99 -48.13 -10.09
N THR A 353 -12.59 -47.50 -11.10
CA THR A 353 -12.15 -47.52 -12.50
C THR A 353 -12.64 -46.25 -13.21
N LEU A 354 -11.71 -45.38 -13.59
CA LEU A 354 -11.94 -44.27 -14.52
C LEU A 354 -11.93 -44.81 -15.95
N THR A 355 -12.94 -44.44 -16.75
CA THR A 355 -13.16 -44.99 -18.10
C THR A 355 -12.92 -43.96 -19.20
N GLN A 356 -13.28 -42.70 -18.95
CA GLN A 356 -12.95 -41.58 -19.81
C GLN A 356 -11.53 -41.07 -19.53
N TYR A 357 -10.88 -40.58 -20.57
CA TYR A 357 -9.53 -40.03 -20.54
C TYR A 357 -9.31 -39.16 -21.77
N PHE A 358 -8.42 -38.18 -21.65
CA PHE A 358 -7.84 -37.49 -22.80
C PHE A 358 -6.41 -37.98 -23.08
N MET A 359 -5.87 -37.61 -24.24
CA MET A 359 -4.54 -38.03 -24.69
C MET A 359 -3.56 -36.86 -24.63
N THR A 360 -2.38 -37.09 -24.05
CA THR A 360 -1.23 -36.19 -24.17
C THR A 360 -0.05 -36.97 -24.72
N GLY A 361 0.28 -36.72 -25.99
CA GLY A 361 1.15 -37.59 -26.78
C GLY A 361 0.58 -39.02 -26.86
N SER A 362 1.37 -40.00 -26.43
CA SER A 362 0.98 -41.42 -26.37
C SER A 362 0.34 -41.85 -25.04
N SER A 363 0.27 -40.96 -24.05
CA SER A 363 -0.24 -41.27 -22.70
C SER A 363 -1.70 -40.85 -22.53
N LYS A 364 -2.43 -41.63 -21.75
CA LYS A 364 -3.79 -41.30 -21.29
C LYS A 364 -3.72 -40.51 -19.99
N ASN A 365 -4.64 -39.58 -19.81
CA ASN A 365 -4.84 -38.80 -18.59
C ASN A 365 -6.23 -39.10 -18.02
N TYR A 366 -6.31 -39.51 -16.75
CA TYR A 366 -7.51 -40.06 -16.11
C TYR A 366 -7.99 -39.16 -14.94
N PRO A 367 -8.85 -38.16 -15.22
CA PRO A 367 -9.42 -37.29 -14.20
C PRO A 367 -10.69 -37.86 -13.54
N ILE A 368 -11.00 -37.39 -12.33
CA ILE A 368 -12.28 -37.62 -11.64
C ILE A 368 -13.37 -36.71 -12.26
N ILE A 369 -13.04 -35.44 -12.51
CA ILE A 369 -13.89 -34.49 -13.26
C ILE A 369 -13.17 -34.13 -14.57
N TYR A 370 -13.77 -34.50 -15.70
CA TYR A 370 -13.24 -34.24 -17.05
C TYR A 370 -14.02 -33.12 -17.74
N VAL A 371 -13.46 -31.93 -17.82
CA VAL A 371 -13.98 -30.81 -18.64
C VAL A 371 -13.24 -30.79 -19.98
N HIS A 372 -13.98 -30.72 -21.08
CA HIS A 372 -13.42 -30.64 -22.43
C HIS A 372 -14.35 -29.91 -23.41
N ASP A 373 -13.76 -29.31 -24.46
CA ASP A 373 -14.49 -28.68 -25.57
C ASP A 373 -15.55 -27.64 -25.14
N ALA A 374 -15.35 -27.01 -23.97
CA ALA A 374 -16.27 -26.08 -23.32
C ALA A 374 -15.49 -24.88 -22.77
N ASP A 375 -15.91 -23.67 -23.12
CA ASP A 375 -15.10 -22.47 -22.87
C ASP A 375 -15.35 -21.84 -21.49
N ASP A 376 -16.51 -22.11 -20.87
CA ASP A 376 -16.88 -21.60 -19.55
C ASP A 376 -17.65 -22.65 -18.71
N VAL A 377 -16.94 -23.35 -17.82
CA VAL A 377 -17.51 -24.31 -16.86
C VAL A 377 -17.08 -23.96 -15.44
N ALA A 378 -18.04 -23.65 -14.57
CA ALA A 378 -17.80 -23.33 -13.17
C ALA A 378 -18.05 -24.55 -12.27
N ILE A 379 -17.15 -24.78 -11.30
CA ILE A 379 -17.23 -25.85 -10.30
C ILE A 379 -16.99 -25.22 -8.93
N ARG A 380 -18.02 -25.17 -8.07
CA ARG A 380 -17.98 -24.46 -6.78
C ARG A 380 -18.41 -25.27 -5.57
N ASP A 381 -17.95 -24.84 -4.39
CA ASP A 381 -18.48 -25.22 -3.06
C ASP A 381 -18.55 -26.74 -2.81
N LEU A 382 -17.51 -27.49 -3.19
CA LEU A 382 -17.50 -28.96 -3.07
C LEU A 382 -16.11 -29.55 -2.83
N VAL A 383 -16.08 -30.87 -2.57
CA VAL A 383 -14.86 -31.66 -2.39
C VAL A 383 -14.66 -32.62 -3.56
N VAL A 384 -13.44 -32.74 -4.07
CA VAL A 384 -13.02 -33.76 -5.04
C VAL A 384 -12.01 -34.71 -4.36
N ASP A 385 -12.46 -35.93 -4.07
CA ASP A 385 -11.71 -36.90 -3.26
C ASP A 385 -11.25 -38.12 -4.09
N GLY A 386 -9.94 -38.23 -4.28
CA GLY A 386 -9.30 -39.32 -5.01
C GLY A 386 -9.16 -40.64 -4.26
N LEU A 387 -9.34 -40.66 -2.93
CA LEU A 387 -9.14 -41.83 -2.05
C LEU A 387 -7.80 -42.59 -2.28
N GLY A 388 -6.77 -41.93 -2.79
CA GLY A 388 -5.47 -42.55 -3.12
C GLY A 388 -5.53 -43.62 -4.21
N LYS A 389 -6.52 -43.56 -5.11
CA LYS A 389 -6.78 -44.58 -6.15
C LYS A 389 -5.90 -44.48 -7.40
N GLY A 390 -4.80 -43.72 -7.34
CA GLY A 390 -3.86 -43.57 -8.45
C GLY A 390 -3.20 -44.89 -8.89
N ASN A 391 -3.09 -45.91 -8.03
CA ASN A 391 -2.42 -47.17 -8.36
C ASN A 391 -3.09 -47.92 -9.53
N ALA A 392 -4.39 -47.67 -9.78
CA ALA A 392 -5.13 -48.21 -10.92
C ALA A 392 -5.10 -47.31 -12.17
N HIS A 393 -4.62 -46.06 -12.03
CA HIS A 393 -4.78 -44.97 -12.99
C HIS A 393 -3.45 -44.22 -13.17
N TYR A 394 -2.58 -44.70 -14.06
CA TYR A 394 -1.40 -43.91 -14.45
C TYR A 394 -1.87 -42.58 -15.08
N ARG A 395 -1.40 -41.45 -14.54
CA ARG A 395 -1.96 -40.11 -14.81
C ARG A 395 -3.38 -39.89 -14.28
N PHE A 396 -3.61 -40.37 -13.06
CA PHE A 396 -4.68 -39.92 -12.17
C PHE A 396 -4.64 -38.40 -11.97
N ILE A 397 -5.82 -37.76 -12.07
CA ILE A 397 -6.03 -36.32 -11.93
C ILE A 397 -7.30 -36.10 -11.08
N GLY A 398 -7.37 -35.00 -10.32
CA GLY A 398 -8.62 -34.54 -9.69
C GLY A 398 -9.56 -33.94 -10.73
N ILE A 399 -9.38 -32.66 -11.04
CA ILE A 399 -10.10 -31.91 -12.06
C ILE A 399 -9.20 -31.70 -13.27
N ALA A 400 -9.72 -31.94 -14.48
CA ALA A 400 -9.01 -31.64 -15.73
C ALA A 400 -9.82 -30.71 -16.64
N PHE A 401 -9.15 -29.69 -17.18
CA PHE A 401 -9.63 -28.87 -18.29
C PHE A 401 -8.74 -29.15 -19.52
N PHE A 402 -9.30 -29.77 -20.56
CA PHE A 402 -8.56 -30.07 -21.79
C PHE A 402 -9.23 -29.41 -22.99
N ASN A 403 -8.56 -28.41 -23.59
CA ASN A 403 -9.19 -27.45 -24.50
C ASN A 403 -10.50 -26.89 -23.91
N ALA A 404 -10.43 -26.41 -22.67
CA ALA A 404 -11.57 -25.93 -21.90
C ALA A 404 -11.17 -24.79 -20.94
N GLY A 405 -12.16 -24.01 -20.49
CA GLY A 405 -12.01 -22.89 -19.55
C GLY A 405 -13.15 -22.81 -18.54
N GLY A 406 -13.13 -21.78 -17.69
CA GLY A 406 -14.13 -21.55 -16.64
C GLY A 406 -13.51 -21.27 -15.27
N ALA A 407 -14.07 -21.86 -14.21
CA ALA A 407 -13.68 -21.59 -12.82
C ALA A 407 -13.68 -22.84 -11.92
N VAL A 408 -12.75 -22.86 -10.96
CA VAL A 408 -12.74 -23.75 -9.78
C VAL A 408 -12.68 -22.85 -8.54
N ASP A 409 -13.73 -22.87 -7.70
CA ASP A 409 -13.94 -21.82 -6.69
C ASP A 409 -14.45 -22.39 -5.35
N GLY A 410 -13.76 -22.14 -4.25
CA GLY A 410 -14.14 -22.68 -2.93
C GLY A 410 -14.11 -24.22 -2.86
N VAL A 411 -13.21 -24.86 -3.62
CA VAL A 411 -13.13 -26.33 -3.75
C VAL A 411 -12.02 -26.94 -2.87
N GLU A 412 -12.28 -28.08 -2.25
CA GLU A 412 -11.25 -28.91 -1.59
C GLU A 412 -10.86 -30.08 -2.50
N ILE A 413 -9.57 -30.26 -2.84
CA ILE A 413 -9.09 -31.38 -3.68
C ILE A 413 -8.02 -32.17 -2.93
N ARG A 414 -8.28 -33.46 -2.72
CA ARG A 414 -7.42 -34.34 -1.91
C ARG A 414 -7.39 -35.80 -2.37
N GLY A 415 -6.40 -36.55 -1.89
CA GLY A 415 -6.23 -37.97 -2.17
C GLY A 415 -5.87 -38.28 -3.62
N ILE A 416 -5.27 -37.32 -4.34
CA ILE A 416 -4.94 -37.41 -5.76
C ILE A 416 -3.57 -38.08 -5.93
N GLU A 417 -3.47 -39.29 -5.39
CA GLU A 417 -2.20 -39.98 -5.18
C GLU A 417 -2.30 -41.50 -5.33
N ASN A 418 -1.16 -42.19 -5.13
CA ASN A 418 -1.12 -43.63 -4.91
C ASN A 418 -1.17 -43.92 -3.41
N THR A 419 -1.89 -44.96 -2.98
CA THR A 419 -1.80 -45.50 -1.63
C THR A 419 -1.03 -46.84 -1.63
N PRO A 420 0.11 -46.96 -0.91
CA PRO A 420 0.85 -45.87 -0.26
C PRO A 420 1.55 -44.95 -1.26
N PHE A 421 1.87 -43.73 -0.80
CA PHE A 421 2.61 -42.70 -1.53
C PHE A 421 3.91 -43.23 -2.17
N SER A 422 4.26 -42.75 -3.37
CA SER A 422 5.22 -43.42 -4.25
C SER A 422 5.99 -42.49 -5.19
N GLY A 423 7.06 -42.99 -5.83
CA GLY A 423 7.82 -42.22 -6.83
C GLY A 423 7.12 -42.03 -8.19
N ALA A 424 5.81 -42.24 -8.28
CA ALA A 424 5.08 -42.28 -9.55
C ALA A 424 4.81 -40.87 -10.09
N GLN A 425 5.21 -40.60 -11.33
CA GLN A 425 5.13 -39.27 -11.97
C GLN A 425 3.70 -38.94 -12.46
N HIS A 426 2.74 -38.97 -11.56
CA HIS A 426 1.34 -38.63 -11.77
C HIS A 426 0.63 -38.29 -10.45
N GLY A 427 -0.68 -38.00 -10.51
CA GLY A 427 -1.43 -37.45 -9.39
C GLY A 427 -1.29 -35.95 -9.41
N VAL A 428 -2.20 -35.30 -10.14
CA VAL A 428 -2.27 -33.84 -10.28
C VAL A 428 -3.65 -33.38 -9.87
N ALA A 429 -3.78 -32.49 -8.89
CA ALA A 429 -5.10 -32.11 -8.39
C ALA A 429 -5.91 -31.29 -9.41
N ILE A 430 -5.30 -30.26 -10.02
CA ILE A 430 -5.87 -29.52 -11.16
C ILE A 430 -4.92 -29.59 -12.36
N TYR A 431 -5.40 -30.10 -13.48
CA TYR A 431 -4.63 -30.19 -14.74
C TYR A 431 -5.34 -29.42 -15.85
N ALA A 432 -4.75 -28.32 -16.33
CA ALA A 432 -5.27 -27.56 -17.47
C ALA A 432 -4.29 -27.67 -18.65
N TYR A 433 -4.78 -28.03 -19.84
CA TYR A 433 -3.94 -28.05 -21.05
C TYR A 433 -4.70 -27.64 -22.30
N ASN A 434 -4.23 -26.54 -22.90
CA ASN A 434 -4.77 -25.96 -24.13
C ASN A 434 -3.90 -26.35 -25.33
N THR A 435 -4.50 -26.88 -26.40
CA THR A 435 -3.78 -27.51 -27.53
C THR A 435 -4.30 -27.16 -28.93
N ASP A 436 -5.40 -26.41 -29.01
CA ASP A 436 -6.05 -26.00 -30.26
C ASP A 436 -5.80 -24.52 -30.63
N ASN A 437 -5.04 -23.79 -29.80
CA ASN A 437 -4.78 -22.36 -29.87
C ASN A 437 -6.04 -21.47 -29.79
N VAL A 438 -7.16 -21.98 -29.27
CA VAL A 438 -8.30 -21.14 -28.87
C VAL A 438 -7.97 -20.45 -27.55
N ALA A 439 -8.22 -19.15 -27.44
CA ALA A 439 -7.98 -18.41 -26.21
C ALA A 439 -9.02 -18.79 -25.15
N ARG A 440 -8.57 -19.20 -23.96
CA ARG A 440 -9.42 -19.61 -22.84
C ARG A 440 -8.84 -19.12 -21.51
N THR A 441 -9.71 -18.80 -20.56
CA THR A 441 -9.33 -18.44 -19.19
C THR A 441 -9.70 -19.56 -18.24
N LEU A 442 -8.87 -19.81 -17.22
CA LEU A 442 -9.21 -20.64 -16.08
C LEU A 442 -8.93 -19.86 -14.78
N HIS A 443 -10.00 -19.57 -14.04
CA HIS A 443 -9.94 -19.00 -12.70
C HIS A 443 -9.85 -20.13 -11.65
N ILE A 444 -8.97 -19.98 -10.66
CA ILE A 444 -8.82 -20.90 -9.53
C ILE A 444 -8.76 -20.04 -8.26
N THR A 445 -9.82 -20.10 -7.45
CA THR A 445 -10.05 -19.20 -6.30
C THR A 445 -10.48 -19.95 -5.04
N ASP A 446 -10.08 -19.44 -3.87
CA ASP A 446 -10.38 -19.94 -2.51
C ASP A 446 -10.28 -21.48 -2.37
N THR A 447 -9.38 -22.10 -3.14
CA THR A 447 -9.29 -23.56 -3.35
C THR A 447 -8.16 -24.17 -2.53
N ILE A 448 -8.46 -25.29 -1.86
CA ILE A 448 -7.54 -25.99 -0.96
C ILE A 448 -7.08 -27.30 -1.61
N ILE A 449 -5.77 -27.52 -1.69
CA ILE A 449 -5.16 -28.71 -2.30
C ILE A 449 -4.12 -29.34 -1.36
N HIS A 450 -4.32 -30.62 -1.04
CA HIS A 450 -3.36 -31.44 -0.29
C HIS A 450 -3.42 -32.92 -0.76
N ASP A 451 -2.63 -33.81 -0.14
CA ASP A 451 -2.63 -35.26 -0.43
C ASP A 451 -2.50 -35.59 -1.94
N PHE A 452 -1.54 -34.94 -2.63
CA PHE A 452 -1.33 -35.05 -4.08
C PHE A 452 0.04 -35.67 -4.41
N GLN A 453 0.11 -36.55 -5.42
CA GLN A 453 1.33 -37.32 -5.65
C GLN A 453 2.45 -36.58 -6.40
N LYS A 454 2.16 -35.72 -7.39
CA LYS A 454 3.20 -35.07 -8.23
C LYS A 454 3.05 -33.55 -8.39
N ASN A 455 1.86 -33.02 -8.68
CA ASN A 455 1.63 -31.57 -8.72
C ASN A 455 0.32 -31.24 -7.99
N ALA A 456 0.22 -30.07 -7.35
CA ALA A 456 -1.10 -29.53 -7.00
C ALA A 456 -1.77 -29.02 -8.29
N MET A 457 -1.10 -28.11 -9.00
CA MET A 457 -1.57 -27.60 -10.29
C MET A 457 -0.55 -27.87 -11.41
N ALA A 458 -1.04 -28.19 -12.60
CA ALA A 458 -0.26 -28.21 -13.83
C ALA A 458 -1.09 -27.56 -14.94
N LEU A 459 -0.80 -26.28 -15.21
CA LEU A 459 -1.56 -25.42 -16.10
C LEU A 459 -0.67 -25.08 -17.31
N SER A 460 -1.14 -25.33 -18.53
CA SER A 460 -0.25 -25.29 -19.70
C SER A 460 -0.93 -25.00 -21.03
N GLY A 461 -0.11 -24.55 -21.99
CA GLY A 461 -0.46 -24.50 -23.41
C GLY A 461 -0.79 -23.10 -23.92
N THR A 462 -0.32 -22.79 -25.13
CA THR A 462 -0.56 -21.52 -25.81
C THR A 462 -2.04 -21.16 -25.87
N GLY A 463 -2.37 -19.93 -25.44
CA GLY A 463 -3.75 -19.43 -25.39
C GLY A 463 -4.51 -19.74 -24.11
N LEU A 464 -3.91 -20.45 -23.14
CA LEU A 464 -4.42 -20.50 -21.78
C LEU A 464 -3.97 -19.24 -21.00
N THR A 465 -4.93 -18.47 -20.52
CA THR A 465 -4.73 -17.48 -19.45
C THR A 465 -5.15 -18.09 -18.13
N VAL A 466 -4.29 -18.06 -17.11
CA VAL A 466 -4.62 -18.50 -15.75
C VAL A 466 -4.82 -17.31 -14.83
N ASP A 467 -5.74 -17.46 -13.89
CA ASP A 467 -5.95 -16.56 -12.77
C ASP A 467 -6.00 -17.43 -11.51
N VAL A 468 -4.82 -17.67 -10.92
CA VAL A 468 -4.66 -18.48 -9.71
C VAL A 468 -4.52 -17.50 -8.55
N SER A 469 -5.66 -17.07 -8.00
CA SER A 469 -5.71 -15.97 -7.03
C SER A 469 -6.74 -16.19 -5.92
N GLY A 470 -6.80 -15.28 -4.95
CA GLY A 470 -7.79 -15.35 -3.86
C GLY A 470 -7.55 -16.52 -2.90
N ASN A 471 -6.45 -16.48 -2.14
CA ASN A 471 -6.20 -17.32 -0.97
C ASN A 471 -6.18 -18.85 -1.22
N ASN A 472 -5.78 -19.33 -2.40
CA ASN A 472 -5.60 -20.77 -2.60
C ASN A 472 -4.52 -21.31 -1.66
N VAL A 473 -4.76 -22.46 -1.05
CA VAL A 473 -3.85 -23.10 -0.09
C VAL A 473 -3.35 -24.42 -0.67
N VAL A 474 -2.04 -24.53 -0.85
CA VAL A 474 -1.37 -25.74 -1.35
C VAL A 474 -0.43 -26.29 -0.28
N LEU A 475 -0.66 -27.54 0.14
CA LEU A 475 0.15 -28.25 1.14
C LEU A 475 0.77 -29.52 0.55
N GLY A 476 2.10 -29.54 0.45
CA GLY A 476 2.87 -30.71 0.04
C GLY A 476 3.04 -31.78 1.13
N GLU A 477 3.74 -32.88 0.80
CA GLU A 477 4.06 -34.00 1.70
C GLU A 477 5.11 -33.63 2.77
N GLY A 478 5.74 -32.46 2.67
CA GLY A 478 6.93 -32.09 3.42
C GLY A 478 8.19 -32.73 2.85
N GLN A 479 9.26 -32.78 3.65
CA GLN A 479 10.57 -33.28 3.23
C GLN A 479 10.53 -34.78 2.86
N THR A 480 10.48 -35.08 1.57
CA THR A 480 10.40 -36.45 1.06
C THR A 480 11.58 -36.81 0.16
N ALA A 481 12.02 -38.07 0.19
CA ALA A 481 13.01 -38.62 -0.76
C ALA A 481 12.34 -39.35 -1.94
N THR A 482 11.00 -39.35 -1.97
CA THR A 482 10.19 -40.26 -2.79
C THR A 482 9.91 -39.70 -4.18
N ILE A 483 9.52 -38.41 -4.26
CA ILE A 483 9.14 -37.71 -5.48
C ILE A 483 9.33 -36.20 -5.29
N ALA A 484 9.72 -35.50 -6.36
CA ALA A 484 9.65 -34.05 -6.39
C ALA A 484 8.21 -33.61 -6.69
N GLN A 485 7.52 -33.06 -5.69
CA GLN A 485 6.24 -32.37 -5.87
C GLN A 485 6.44 -30.97 -6.44
N ASN A 486 5.49 -30.47 -7.22
CA ASN A 486 5.35 -29.03 -7.48
C ASN A 486 4.02 -28.53 -6.88
N GLY A 487 3.99 -27.31 -6.37
CA GLY A 487 2.75 -26.65 -5.98
C GLY A 487 2.00 -26.17 -7.22
N ILE A 488 2.17 -24.90 -7.57
CA ILE A 488 1.58 -24.28 -8.75
C ILE A 488 2.59 -24.37 -9.89
N GLN A 489 2.24 -25.02 -11.00
CA GLN A 489 3.04 -25.02 -12.23
C GLN A 489 2.27 -24.38 -13.38
N VAL A 490 2.85 -23.36 -14.01
CA VAL A 490 2.35 -22.71 -15.23
C VAL A 490 3.42 -22.83 -16.33
N GLY A 491 3.05 -23.08 -17.58
CA GLY A 491 4.06 -23.22 -18.63
C GLY A 491 3.60 -23.56 -20.05
N TYR A 492 4.56 -23.85 -20.91
CA TYR A 492 4.38 -24.22 -22.32
C TYR A 492 3.47 -23.26 -23.09
N GLY A 493 3.73 -21.95 -22.95
CA GLY A 493 2.99 -20.85 -23.58
C GLY A 493 1.68 -20.43 -22.89
N ALA A 494 1.37 -20.96 -21.70
CA ALA A 494 0.35 -20.38 -20.83
C ALA A 494 0.89 -19.12 -20.13
N GLY A 495 0.02 -18.14 -19.87
CA GLY A 495 0.35 -16.90 -19.15
C GLY A 495 -0.76 -16.50 -18.17
N GLY A 496 -0.65 -15.33 -17.53
CA GLY A 496 -1.68 -14.81 -16.63
C GLY A 496 -1.12 -14.35 -15.28
N VAL A 497 -1.83 -14.68 -14.20
CA VAL A 497 -1.51 -14.24 -12.83
C VAL A 497 -1.52 -15.44 -11.87
N VAL A 498 -0.54 -15.47 -10.97
CA VAL A 498 -0.47 -16.32 -9.78
C VAL A 498 -0.27 -15.39 -8.59
N SER A 499 -1.32 -15.09 -7.82
CA SER A 499 -1.22 -14.12 -6.74
C SER A 499 -1.99 -14.41 -5.46
N ASN A 500 -1.55 -13.88 -4.32
CA ASN A 500 -2.24 -14.05 -3.03
C ASN A 500 -2.52 -15.54 -2.69
N ASN A 501 -1.58 -16.44 -3.00
CA ASN A 501 -1.65 -17.87 -2.69
C ASN A 501 -0.71 -18.23 -1.53
N THR A 502 -1.06 -19.26 -0.75
CA THR A 502 -0.16 -19.86 0.24
C THR A 502 0.30 -21.23 -0.23
N VAL A 503 1.59 -21.41 -0.48
CA VAL A 503 2.19 -22.70 -0.86
C VAL A 503 3.18 -23.13 0.21
N SER A 504 3.05 -24.36 0.73
CA SER A 504 3.87 -24.82 1.85
C SER A 504 4.30 -26.29 1.74
N SER A 505 5.43 -26.61 2.37
CA SER A 505 5.92 -28.00 2.54
C SER A 505 6.16 -28.77 1.22
N VAL A 506 6.55 -28.08 0.14
CA VAL A 506 6.85 -28.71 -1.15
C VAL A 506 8.36 -28.97 -1.27
N TRP A 507 8.85 -30.09 -0.72
CA TRP A 507 10.30 -30.31 -0.54
C TRP A 507 10.81 -31.71 -0.92
N TYR A 508 11.77 -31.79 -1.83
CA TYR A 508 12.43 -33.03 -2.22
C TYR A 508 13.90 -33.10 -1.78
N THR A 509 14.27 -34.24 -1.21
CA THR A 509 15.60 -34.52 -0.64
C THR A 509 16.42 -35.50 -1.49
N GLY A 510 15.89 -35.94 -2.63
CA GLY A 510 16.59 -36.85 -3.55
C GLY A 510 17.56 -36.13 -4.51
N PRO A 511 18.54 -36.84 -5.08
CA PRO A 511 19.74 -36.21 -5.66
C PRO A 511 19.62 -35.75 -7.13
N ASN A 512 18.47 -35.93 -7.80
CA ASN A 512 18.38 -35.89 -9.26
C ASN A 512 17.40 -34.85 -9.85
N TRP A 513 16.56 -34.23 -9.01
CA TRP A 513 15.46 -33.33 -9.40
C TRP A 513 15.22 -32.32 -8.27
N GLY A 514 14.36 -31.32 -8.49
CA GLY A 514 13.92 -30.38 -7.46
C GLY A 514 12.41 -30.21 -7.42
N SER A 515 11.92 -29.80 -6.26
CA SER A 515 10.53 -29.44 -5.95
C SER A 515 10.36 -27.92 -5.95
N SER A 516 9.30 -27.41 -6.55
CA SER A 516 8.99 -25.97 -6.60
C SER A 516 7.64 -25.65 -5.97
N GLY A 517 7.59 -24.61 -5.12
CA GLY A 517 6.32 -24.03 -4.66
C GLY A 517 5.55 -23.43 -5.84
N ILE A 518 6.20 -22.54 -6.59
CA ILE A 518 5.75 -22.02 -7.89
C ILE A 518 6.81 -22.36 -8.95
N LEU A 519 6.41 -23.00 -10.05
CA LEU A 519 7.25 -23.27 -11.23
C LEU A 519 6.65 -22.62 -12.47
N ILE A 520 7.39 -21.68 -13.06
CA ILE A 520 7.11 -21.10 -14.36
C ILE A 520 8.09 -21.72 -15.37
N LEU A 521 7.58 -22.42 -16.39
CA LEU A 521 8.39 -23.23 -17.31
C LEU A 521 7.99 -23.01 -18.77
N ASP A 522 8.82 -22.33 -19.58
CA ASP A 522 8.49 -22.02 -20.98
C ASP A 522 7.12 -21.33 -21.09
N ALA A 523 6.81 -20.42 -20.17
CA ALA A 523 5.54 -19.69 -20.07
C ALA A 523 5.48 -18.52 -21.06
N ALA A 524 4.31 -17.89 -21.19
CA ALA A 524 4.20 -16.63 -21.94
C ALA A 524 4.80 -15.46 -21.15
N ASP A 525 5.59 -14.63 -21.83
CA ASP A 525 6.29 -13.46 -21.28
C ASP A 525 5.37 -12.53 -20.48
N GLY A 526 5.85 -12.05 -19.33
CA GLY A 526 5.13 -11.09 -18.48
C GLY A 526 4.05 -11.71 -17.60
N ILE A 527 4.16 -13.01 -17.31
CA ILE A 527 3.36 -13.68 -16.27
C ILE A 527 3.65 -13.04 -14.90
N GLN A 528 2.60 -12.84 -14.10
CA GLN A 528 2.66 -12.10 -12.84
C GLN A 528 2.65 -13.06 -11.64
N ILE A 529 3.61 -12.91 -10.74
CA ILE A 529 3.75 -13.69 -9.50
C ILE A 529 3.72 -12.68 -8.35
N LEU A 530 2.54 -12.43 -7.78
CA LEU A 530 2.29 -11.28 -6.90
C LEU A 530 1.81 -11.70 -5.51
N ASP A 531 2.32 -11.11 -4.43
CA ASP A 531 1.74 -11.23 -3.09
C ASP A 531 1.58 -12.68 -2.56
N ASN A 532 2.40 -13.64 -3.00
CA ASN A 532 2.29 -15.04 -2.56
C ASN A 532 3.14 -15.32 -1.32
N THR A 533 2.68 -16.20 -0.44
CA THR A 533 3.43 -16.72 0.71
C THR A 533 3.95 -18.13 0.41
N LEU A 534 5.26 -18.34 0.53
CA LEU A 534 5.95 -19.60 0.24
C LEU A 534 6.82 -20.05 1.43
N ASP A 535 6.34 -21.05 2.17
CA ASP A 535 7.00 -21.61 3.36
C ASP A 535 7.57 -23.02 3.10
N ALA A 536 8.78 -23.29 3.61
CA ALA A 536 9.39 -24.62 3.65
C ALA A 536 9.35 -25.37 2.30
N CYS A 537 9.58 -24.63 1.20
CA CYS A 537 9.64 -25.17 -0.16
C CYS A 537 11.11 -25.39 -0.57
N GLN A 538 11.41 -26.45 -1.34
CA GLN A 538 12.80 -26.67 -1.77
C GLN A 538 13.25 -25.53 -2.68
N PHE A 539 12.50 -25.26 -3.75
CA PHE A 539 12.56 -24.01 -4.48
C PHE A 539 11.26 -23.26 -4.18
N GLY A 540 11.33 -21.99 -3.77
CA GLY A 540 10.13 -21.15 -3.60
C GLY A 540 9.53 -20.87 -4.97
N ILE A 541 10.10 -19.89 -5.67
CA ILE A 541 9.80 -19.59 -7.08
C ILE A 541 10.92 -20.16 -7.95
N TYR A 542 10.58 -20.80 -9.08
CA TYR A 542 11.54 -21.15 -10.12
C TYR A 542 11.02 -20.68 -11.48
N LEU A 543 11.76 -19.79 -12.14
CA LEU A 543 11.61 -19.45 -13.55
C LEU A 543 12.61 -20.29 -14.38
N ASP A 544 12.11 -21.14 -15.28
CA ASP A 544 12.89 -21.84 -16.30
C ASP A 544 12.46 -21.34 -17.69
N SER A 545 13.36 -20.60 -18.32
CA SER A 545 13.23 -20.11 -19.69
C SER A 545 11.96 -19.24 -19.89
N ALA A 546 11.69 -18.34 -18.94
CA ALA A 546 10.49 -17.51 -18.89
C ALA A 546 10.73 -16.16 -18.20
N SER A 547 10.07 -15.11 -18.71
CA SER A 547 10.09 -13.74 -18.18
C SER A 547 8.86 -13.44 -17.33
N ALA A 548 9.05 -12.86 -16.14
CA ALA A 548 7.97 -12.62 -15.19
C ALA A 548 8.03 -11.22 -14.52
N ILE A 549 6.95 -10.86 -13.84
CA ILE A 549 6.96 -9.82 -12.80
C ILE A 549 6.81 -10.55 -11.47
N VAL A 550 7.82 -10.47 -10.60
CA VAL A 550 7.88 -11.15 -9.30
C VAL A 550 7.86 -10.08 -8.21
N GLN A 551 6.72 -9.88 -7.56
CA GLN A 551 6.52 -8.76 -6.66
C GLN A 551 5.73 -9.10 -5.39
N GLY A 552 6.08 -8.51 -4.24
CA GLY A 552 5.30 -8.64 -3.00
C GLY A 552 5.30 -10.04 -2.36
N ASN A 553 6.13 -10.98 -2.84
CA ASN A 553 6.11 -12.36 -2.34
C ASN A 553 6.92 -12.49 -1.04
N ASP A 554 6.37 -13.21 -0.07
CA ASP A 554 7.01 -13.64 1.18
C ASP A 554 7.53 -15.06 0.98
N ILE A 555 8.85 -15.25 1.00
CA ILE A 555 9.50 -16.54 0.76
C ILE A 555 10.45 -16.85 1.93
N SER A 556 10.15 -17.92 2.67
CA SER A 556 10.88 -18.26 3.90
C SER A 556 11.25 -19.74 4.00
N GLY A 557 12.32 -20.02 4.75
CA GLY A 557 12.72 -21.39 5.14
C GLY A 557 13.02 -22.33 3.96
N SER A 558 13.42 -21.78 2.82
CA SER A 558 13.54 -22.50 1.55
C SER A 558 14.98 -22.98 1.28
N ARG A 559 15.21 -23.90 0.34
CA ARG A 559 16.60 -24.18 -0.10
C ARG A 559 17.08 -23.16 -1.12
N TYR A 560 16.20 -22.76 -2.02
CA TYR A 560 16.39 -21.65 -2.93
C TYR A 560 15.10 -20.84 -2.89
N GLY A 561 15.13 -19.61 -2.39
CA GLY A 561 13.93 -18.76 -2.35
C GLY A 561 13.41 -18.49 -3.76
N MET A 562 14.32 -18.05 -4.63
CA MET A 562 14.11 -17.90 -6.06
C MET A 562 15.21 -18.60 -6.86
N ILE A 563 14.84 -19.27 -7.95
CA ILE A 563 15.75 -19.68 -9.02
C ILE A 563 15.32 -18.97 -10.30
N LEU A 564 16.26 -18.25 -10.92
CA LEU A 564 16.03 -17.44 -12.11
C LEU A 564 16.97 -17.94 -13.22
N TYR A 565 16.40 -18.59 -14.24
CA TYR A 565 17.16 -19.25 -15.29
C TYR A 565 16.63 -18.90 -16.69
N GLY A 566 17.41 -18.16 -17.47
CA GLY A 566 17.01 -17.73 -18.81
C GLY A 566 15.86 -16.71 -18.79
N SER A 567 15.84 -15.85 -17.77
CA SER A 567 14.81 -14.84 -17.45
C SER A 567 15.19 -13.43 -17.90
N ASP A 568 14.17 -12.63 -18.23
CA ASP A 568 14.26 -11.17 -18.45
C ASP A 568 13.05 -10.56 -17.71
N SER A 569 13.25 -10.18 -16.44
CA SER A 569 12.21 -10.06 -15.41
C SER A 569 12.48 -8.92 -14.41
N THR A 570 11.40 -8.38 -13.84
CA THR A 570 11.48 -7.47 -12.69
C THR A 570 11.19 -8.27 -11.41
N VAL A 571 12.11 -8.20 -10.44
CA VAL A 571 12.00 -8.80 -9.11
C VAL A 571 12.02 -7.68 -8.08
N SER A 572 10.85 -7.30 -7.54
CA SER A 572 10.80 -6.14 -6.64
C SER A 572 9.82 -6.22 -5.48
N GLY A 573 10.20 -5.65 -4.33
CA GLY A 573 9.32 -5.65 -3.15
C GLY A 573 9.04 -7.04 -2.57
N ASN A 574 9.95 -8.01 -2.69
CA ASN A 574 9.81 -9.35 -2.12
C ASN A 574 10.65 -9.51 -0.84
N ASP A 575 10.18 -10.35 0.09
CA ASP A 575 10.99 -10.86 1.20
C ASP A 575 11.51 -12.25 0.83
N VAL A 576 12.82 -12.46 0.96
CA VAL A 576 13.44 -13.78 0.78
C VAL A 576 14.39 -14.05 1.93
N VAL A 577 13.95 -14.89 2.86
CA VAL A 577 14.57 -15.04 4.18
C VAL A 577 14.83 -16.50 4.59
N ASP A 578 15.75 -16.67 5.56
CA ASP A 578 16.06 -17.94 6.22
C ASP A 578 16.32 -19.13 5.26
N SER A 579 16.95 -18.89 4.10
CA SER A 579 17.15 -19.88 3.02
C SER A 579 18.63 -20.20 2.72
N ASP A 580 18.97 -21.39 2.20
CA ASP A 580 20.38 -21.69 1.81
C ASP A 580 20.85 -20.69 0.72
N TYR A 581 19.95 -20.33 -0.20
CA TYR A 581 20.12 -19.28 -1.20
C TYR A 581 18.84 -18.44 -1.26
N GLY A 582 18.93 -17.11 -1.19
CA GLY A 582 17.82 -16.22 -1.46
C GLY A 582 17.48 -16.26 -2.96
N VAL A 583 18.40 -15.79 -3.80
CA VAL A 583 18.34 -15.90 -5.26
C VAL A 583 19.48 -16.80 -5.78
N TYR A 584 19.16 -17.67 -6.73
CA TYR A 584 20.15 -18.32 -7.60
C TYR A 584 19.85 -17.96 -9.06
N TYR A 585 20.70 -17.11 -9.64
CA TYR A 585 20.57 -16.53 -10.97
C TYR A 585 21.60 -17.13 -11.92
N SER A 586 21.18 -17.67 -13.07
CA SER A 586 22.10 -18.33 -14.01
C SER A 586 21.61 -18.29 -15.45
N ALA A 587 22.51 -18.02 -16.40
CA ALA A 587 22.25 -17.98 -17.84
C ALA A 587 21.15 -16.99 -18.33
N SER A 588 20.67 -16.11 -17.46
CA SER A 588 19.74 -15.02 -17.78
C SER A 588 20.45 -13.81 -18.38
N PRO A 589 19.83 -13.07 -19.34
CA PRO A 589 20.38 -11.86 -19.95
C PRO A 589 20.43 -10.62 -19.05
N LEU A 590 19.34 -10.32 -18.33
CA LEU A 590 19.13 -9.10 -17.53
C LEU A 590 17.88 -9.30 -16.67
N ASP A 591 18.01 -9.45 -15.35
CA ASP A 591 16.90 -9.26 -14.41
C ASP A 591 17.16 -8.00 -13.54
N GLU A 592 16.11 -7.26 -13.20
CA GLU A 592 16.15 -6.06 -12.33
C GLU A 592 15.73 -6.45 -10.90
N PHE A 593 16.57 -6.13 -9.90
CA PHE A 593 16.29 -6.38 -8.48
C PHE A 593 16.17 -5.06 -7.71
N THR A 594 14.95 -4.65 -7.36
CA THR A 594 14.70 -3.40 -6.64
C THR A 594 13.79 -3.56 -5.42
N LEU A 595 14.09 -2.89 -4.30
CA LEU A 595 13.24 -2.89 -3.10
C LEU A 595 12.99 -4.27 -2.44
N ASN A 596 13.86 -5.26 -2.61
CA ASN A 596 13.70 -6.58 -1.95
C ASN A 596 14.43 -6.63 -0.60
N VAL A 597 13.98 -7.51 0.30
CA VAL A 597 14.66 -7.85 1.54
C VAL A 597 15.30 -9.25 1.40
N PHE A 598 16.62 -9.32 1.54
CA PHE A 598 17.39 -10.55 1.56
C PHE A 598 18.08 -10.67 2.93
N SER A 599 17.57 -11.53 3.81
CA SER A 599 18.05 -11.61 5.21
C SER A 599 18.08 -13.03 5.78
N GLY A 600 19.09 -13.34 6.60
CA GLY A 600 19.24 -14.65 7.25
C GLY A 600 19.60 -15.81 6.30
N ASN A 601 19.88 -15.53 5.03
CA ASN A 601 20.26 -16.56 4.06
C ASN A 601 21.73 -16.95 4.19
N TYR A 602 22.11 -18.15 3.74
CA TYR A 602 23.53 -18.48 3.60
C TYR A 602 24.17 -17.73 2.42
N VAL A 603 23.45 -17.59 1.29
CA VAL A 603 23.77 -16.59 0.25
C VAL A 603 22.51 -15.78 -0.07
N GLY A 604 22.57 -14.45 0.01
CA GLY A 604 21.49 -13.54 -0.41
C GLY A 604 21.22 -13.67 -1.90
N LEU A 605 22.18 -13.30 -2.75
CA LEU A 605 22.11 -13.49 -4.20
C LEU A 605 23.35 -14.20 -4.75
N TYR A 606 23.17 -15.37 -5.37
CA TYR A 606 24.21 -16.07 -6.13
C TYR A 606 24.02 -15.79 -7.63
N MET A 607 25.03 -15.19 -8.28
CA MET A 607 24.96 -14.64 -9.63
C MET A 607 25.96 -15.33 -10.57
N ASP A 608 25.45 -16.10 -11.54
CA ASP A 608 26.22 -16.81 -12.59
C ASP A 608 25.62 -16.54 -13.98
N GLY A 609 25.32 -15.26 -14.24
CA GLY A 609 24.68 -14.77 -15.46
C GLY A 609 25.36 -13.53 -16.03
N ALA A 610 24.59 -12.73 -16.78
CA ALA A 610 25.07 -11.53 -17.47
C ALA A 610 24.80 -10.24 -16.66
N GLU A 611 24.76 -9.09 -17.35
CA GLU A 611 24.63 -7.74 -16.82
C GLU A 611 23.25 -7.54 -16.16
N SER A 612 23.15 -7.78 -14.86
CA SER A 612 21.97 -7.48 -14.02
C SER A 612 22.17 -6.22 -13.19
N GLU A 613 21.04 -5.59 -12.82
CA GLU A 613 20.99 -4.38 -11.99
C GLU A 613 20.32 -4.71 -10.64
N ILE A 614 21.01 -4.41 -9.53
CA ILE A 614 20.54 -4.67 -8.16
C ILE A 614 20.66 -3.36 -7.37
N HIS A 615 19.55 -2.68 -7.06
CA HIS A 615 19.58 -1.36 -6.40
C HIS A 615 18.47 -1.21 -5.36
N PHE A 616 18.70 -0.43 -4.30
CA PHE A 616 17.72 -0.13 -3.23
C PHE A 616 17.14 -1.35 -2.50
N ASN A 617 17.87 -2.47 -2.44
CA ASN A 617 17.52 -3.65 -1.65
C ASN A 617 18.12 -3.56 -0.23
N SER A 618 17.50 -4.26 0.72
CA SER A 618 18.06 -4.48 2.06
C SER A 618 18.68 -5.88 2.11
N ILE A 619 20.02 -5.95 2.01
CA ILE A 619 20.81 -7.18 2.01
C ILE A 619 21.56 -7.23 3.34
N ALA A 620 20.99 -7.89 4.35
CA ALA A 620 21.47 -7.78 5.72
C ALA A 620 21.35 -9.08 6.52
N GLY A 621 22.43 -9.50 7.17
CA GLY A 621 22.46 -10.67 8.06
C GLY A 621 22.56 -12.01 7.32
N ASN A 622 23.07 -12.01 6.09
CA ASN A 622 23.41 -13.22 5.34
C ASN A 622 24.89 -13.57 5.56
N ASP A 623 25.28 -14.85 5.47
CA ASP A 623 26.70 -15.24 5.51
C ASP A 623 27.45 -14.65 4.29
N TYR A 624 26.79 -14.64 3.12
CA TYR A 624 27.19 -13.91 1.92
C TYR A 624 26.01 -13.06 1.41
N GLY A 625 26.18 -11.76 1.26
CA GLY A 625 25.16 -10.89 0.65
C GLY A 625 25.05 -11.12 -0.86
N VAL A 626 26.18 -11.06 -1.58
CA VAL A 626 26.27 -11.35 -3.01
C VAL A 626 27.47 -12.25 -3.30
N TYR A 627 27.25 -13.30 -4.09
CA TYR A 627 28.31 -14.21 -4.58
C TYR A 627 28.27 -14.21 -6.11
N ASN A 628 29.19 -13.49 -6.77
CA ASN A 628 29.19 -13.35 -8.23
C ASN A 628 30.30 -14.17 -8.93
N THR A 629 29.92 -15.17 -9.72
CA THR A 629 30.81 -15.93 -10.63
C THR A 629 30.70 -15.53 -12.10
N GLY A 630 29.79 -14.61 -12.44
CA GLY A 630 29.48 -14.17 -13.80
C GLY A 630 30.35 -13.02 -14.33
N SER A 631 29.72 -12.10 -15.07
CA SER A 631 30.35 -10.86 -15.57
C SER A 631 30.48 -9.79 -14.47
N LEU A 632 30.88 -8.57 -14.84
CA LEU A 632 30.71 -7.40 -13.97
C LEU A 632 29.21 -7.24 -13.64
N LEU A 633 28.91 -7.02 -12.37
CA LEU A 633 27.56 -6.88 -11.83
C LEU A 633 27.43 -5.50 -11.16
N ASP A 634 26.37 -4.76 -11.43
CA ASP A 634 26.06 -3.52 -10.70
C ASP A 634 25.13 -3.85 -9.52
N ALA A 635 25.66 -3.70 -8.31
CA ALA A 635 24.96 -3.87 -7.04
C ALA A 635 25.14 -2.61 -6.16
N THR A 636 25.24 -1.44 -6.78
CA THR A 636 25.30 -0.17 -6.05
C THR A 636 23.98 0.14 -5.34
N LEU A 637 23.94 1.19 -4.51
CA LEU A 637 22.72 1.72 -3.91
C LEU A 637 21.90 0.72 -3.07
N ASN A 638 22.51 -0.38 -2.61
CA ASN A 638 21.92 -1.33 -1.66
C ASN A 638 22.39 -1.03 -0.23
N TRP A 639 21.64 -1.51 0.75
CA TRP A 639 22.10 -1.63 2.13
C TRP A 639 22.71 -3.00 2.35
N TRP A 640 23.86 -3.03 3.02
CA TRP A 640 24.66 -4.24 3.27
C TRP A 640 24.59 -4.72 4.72
N GLY A 641 23.54 -4.34 5.47
CA GLY A 641 23.47 -4.56 6.92
C GLY A 641 24.35 -3.62 7.76
N SER A 642 25.18 -2.78 7.14
CA SER A 642 26.06 -1.83 7.83
C SER A 642 26.39 -0.59 6.99
N ALA A 643 26.42 0.57 7.66
CA ALA A 643 26.85 1.84 7.08
C ALA A 643 28.32 1.82 6.63
N GLY A 644 29.13 0.92 7.19
CA GLY A 644 30.53 0.69 6.79
C GLY A 644 30.70 -0.16 5.53
N GLY A 645 29.64 -0.39 4.74
CA GLY A 645 29.69 -1.16 3.50
C GLY A 645 29.90 -2.67 3.71
N PRO A 646 29.89 -3.44 2.61
CA PRO A 646 30.09 -4.88 2.66
C PRO A 646 31.54 -5.23 2.96
N TRP A 647 31.79 -6.43 3.47
CA TRP A 647 33.13 -7.03 3.40
C TRP A 647 33.33 -7.56 1.98
N PHE A 648 34.41 -7.19 1.28
CA PHE A 648 34.57 -7.46 -0.15
C PHE A 648 35.93 -8.06 -0.51
N ASP A 649 35.90 -9.18 -1.24
CA ASP A 649 37.02 -9.92 -1.83
C ASP A 649 36.71 -10.19 -3.32
N LEU A 650 37.60 -9.74 -4.20
CA LEU A 650 37.46 -9.78 -5.66
C LEU A 650 37.97 -11.08 -6.30
N ASP A 651 38.96 -11.76 -5.72
CA ASP A 651 39.71 -12.85 -6.36
C ASP A 651 39.63 -14.23 -5.67
N PHE A 652 38.85 -14.30 -4.58
CA PHE A 652 38.49 -15.49 -3.79
C PHE A 652 39.67 -16.12 -3.04
N ASP A 653 40.56 -15.32 -2.44
CA ASP A 653 41.69 -15.80 -1.61
C ASP A 653 41.47 -15.69 -0.08
N ASP A 654 40.29 -15.23 0.36
CA ASP A 654 39.89 -14.95 1.74
C ASP A 654 40.60 -13.72 2.37
N VAL A 655 41.19 -12.82 1.57
CA VAL A 655 41.73 -11.52 1.99
C VAL A 655 40.96 -10.39 1.29
N PRO A 656 40.31 -9.47 2.04
CA PRO A 656 39.45 -8.47 1.42
C PRO A 656 40.24 -7.30 0.82
N GLU A 657 39.90 -6.89 -0.40
CA GLU A 657 40.22 -5.54 -0.91
C GLU A 657 39.54 -4.45 -0.06
N TYR A 658 38.34 -4.70 0.47
CA TYR A 658 37.64 -3.76 1.35
C TYR A 658 37.04 -4.43 2.59
N GLY A 659 37.55 -4.03 3.76
CA GLY A 659 37.18 -4.60 5.06
C GLY A 659 35.96 -3.94 5.71
N GLY A 660 34.85 -3.82 4.98
CA GLY A 660 33.59 -3.33 5.54
C GLY A 660 33.02 -4.24 6.64
N SER A 661 31.90 -3.83 7.22
CA SER A 661 31.30 -4.49 8.39
C SER A 661 29.87 -5.02 8.15
N GLY A 662 29.42 -4.97 6.90
CA GLY A 662 28.22 -5.60 6.41
C GLY A 662 28.44 -7.03 5.89
N ASP A 663 27.42 -7.56 5.22
CA ASP A 663 27.43 -8.88 4.59
C ASP A 663 28.56 -9.03 3.55
N ILE A 664 29.00 -10.27 3.29
CA ILE A 664 30.12 -10.52 2.35
C ILE A 664 29.67 -10.36 0.89
N VAL A 665 30.46 -9.64 0.10
CA VAL A 665 30.36 -9.59 -1.37
C VAL A 665 31.61 -10.23 -1.97
N TYR A 666 31.41 -11.29 -2.76
CA TYR A 666 32.49 -11.97 -3.48
C TYR A 666 32.44 -11.71 -5.00
N GLY A 667 33.62 -11.53 -5.59
CA GLY A 667 33.81 -11.50 -7.03
C GLY A 667 33.64 -10.12 -7.67
N ASN A 668 33.38 -10.10 -8.98
CA ASN A 668 33.46 -8.88 -9.78
C ASN A 668 32.18 -8.01 -9.67
N VAL A 669 32.01 -7.34 -8.54
CA VAL A 669 30.79 -6.59 -8.18
C VAL A 669 31.10 -5.12 -7.93
N ILE A 670 30.31 -4.22 -8.53
CA ILE A 670 30.27 -2.79 -8.22
C ILE A 670 29.31 -2.63 -7.03
N PHE A 671 29.82 -2.24 -5.86
CA PHE A 671 28.99 -2.06 -4.64
C PHE A 671 29.04 -0.64 -4.06
N SER A 672 29.90 0.22 -4.60
CA SER A 672 30.03 1.63 -4.22
C SER A 672 29.44 2.53 -5.32
N PRO A 673 28.57 3.50 -4.99
CA PRO A 673 28.11 3.88 -3.65
C PRO A 673 27.11 2.87 -3.05
N TRP A 674 26.95 2.87 -1.74
CA TRP A 674 25.94 2.08 -1.00
C TRP A 674 25.07 2.95 -0.08
N LEU A 675 24.02 2.38 0.49
CA LEU A 675 23.16 3.08 1.46
C LEU A 675 23.82 3.09 2.85
N GLY A 676 23.87 4.25 3.49
CA GLY A 676 24.40 4.43 4.85
C GLY A 676 23.39 4.15 5.97
N ILE A 677 22.15 3.83 5.61
CA ILE A 677 21.05 3.45 6.50
C ILE A 677 20.24 2.32 5.85
N ASP A 678 19.57 1.52 6.67
CA ASP A 678 18.62 0.50 6.18
C ASP A 678 17.47 1.21 5.45
N PRO A 679 17.17 0.88 4.17
CA PRO A 679 16.14 1.56 3.42
C PRO A 679 14.74 1.21 3.89
N ASP A 680 14.55 0.10 4.62
CA ASP A 680 13.23 -0.38 4.98
C ASP A 680 12.65 0.32 6.23
N GLY A 681 11.48 0.93 6.04
CA GLY A 681 10.77 1.70 7.05
C GLY A 681 9.79 0.91 7.92
N ASP A 682 9.33 -0.28 7.49
CA ASP A 682 8.41 -1.11 8.26
C ASP A 682 8.63 -2.63 8.03
N PRO A 683 9.65 -3.25 8.68
CA PRO A 683 10.01 -4.68 8.55
C PRO A 683 8.97 -5.71 9.04
N GLY A 684 7.68 -5.35 9.09
CA GLY A 684 6.52 -6.24 9.19
C GLY A 684 5.63 -6.21 7.94
N THR A 685 6.01 -5.48 6.90
CA THR A 685 5.35 -5.38 5.59
C THR A 685 6.33 -5.85 4.52
N VAL A 686 5.89 -6.70 3.59
CA VAL A 686 6.76 -7.38 2.61
C VAL A 686 7.46 -6.40 1.65
N GLY A 687 8.75 -6.63 1.42
CA GLY A 687 9.63 -5.78 0.63
C GLY A 687 10.19 -4.59 1.42
N VAL A 688 10.99 -3.76 0.76
CA VAL A 688 11.55 -2.53 1.33
C VAL A 688 10.58 -1.37 1.15
N GLN A 689 10.15 -0.73 2.23
CA GLN A 689 9.43 0.55 2.15
C GLN A 689 10.38 1.74 2.38
N LEU A 690 10.98 2.21 1.27
CA LEU A 690 11.98 3.29 1.21
C LEU A 690 11.69 4.46 2.17
N ILE A 691 12.59 4.64 3.14
CA ILE A 691 12.63 5.82 4.01
C ILE A 691 13.16 7.06 3.28
N SER A 692 12.80 8.24 3.81
CA SER A 692 13.23 9.55 3.31
C SER A 692 13.48 10.51 4.48
N PRO A 693 14.56 11.32 4.47
CA PRO A 693 15.64 11.34 3.47
C PRO A 693 16.55 10.11 3.57
N MET A 694 17.18 9.75 2.44
CA MET A 694 18.19 8.69 2.37
C MET A 694 19.59 9.19 2.75
N LEU A 695 20.46 8.26 3.16
CA LEU A 695 21.91 8.48 3.26
C LEU A 695 22.62 7.54 2.28
N PHE A 696 23.47 8.10 1.43
CA PHE A 696 24.40 7.38 0.57
C PHE A 696 25.82 7.53 1.11
N ILE A 697 26.61 6.47 0.99
CA ILE A 697 28.06 6.47 1.26
C ILE A 697 28.78 6.26 -0.06
N VAL A 698 29.73 7.14 -0.36
CA VAL A 698 30.58 7.13 -1.56
C VAL A 698 32.01 6.83 -1.13
N ASP A 699 32.62 5.78 -1.68
CA ASP A 699 34.00 5.36 -1.38
C ASP A 699 34.69 4.89 -2.68
N ASP A 700 36.00 5.11 -2.86
CA ASP A 700 36.65 4.87 -4.18
C ASP A 700 37.07 3.40 -4.44
N VAL A 701 36.37 2.47 -3.78
CA VAL A 701 36.69 1.04 -3.65
C VAL A 701 35.87 0.13 -4.58
N GLY A 702 36.46 -1.01 -4.93
CA GLY A 702 35.91 -1.95 -5.93
C GLY A 702 36.14 -1.50 -7.37
N PRO A 703 35.38 -2.03 -8.34
CA PRO A 703 35.22 -1.46 -9.67
C PRO A 703 34.26 -0.26 -9.62
N ALA A 704 34.47 0.75 -10.45
CA ALA A 704 33.62 1.96 -10.47
C ALA A 704 32.36 1.83 -11.37
N PRO A 705 31.21 2.40 -10.97
CA PRO A 705 30.00 2.47 -11.80
C PRO A 705 30.17 3.40 -13.00
N ALA A 706 29.25 3.33 -13.97
CA ALA A 706 29.33 4.04 -15.25
C ALA A 706 29.37 5.58 -15.13
N LEU A 707 28.75 6.16 -14.09
CA LEU A 707 28.79 7.59 -13.76
C LEU A 707 29.95 7.97 -12.80
N GLY A 708 30.75 7.00 -12.36
CA GLY A 708 31.68 7.14 -11.23
C GLY A 708 30.95 7.18 -9.87
N TYR A 709 31.69 6.89 -8.80
CA TYR A 709 31.10 6.65 -7.46
C TYR A 709 30.22 7.79 -6.95
N LEU A 710 30.68 9.04 -7.09
CA LEU A 710 29.90 10.22 -6.66
C LEU A 710 28.76 10.55 -7.64
N GLY A 711 28.97 10.35 -8.95
CA GLY A 711 27.94 10.58 -9.97
C GLY A 711 26.72 9.65 -9.77
N ALA A 712 26.96 8.36 -9.48
CA ALA A 712 25.89 7.42 -9.17
C ALA A 712 25.09 7.79 -7.91
N ALA A 713 25.74 8.34 -6.88
CA ALA A 713 25.04 8.82 -5.68
C ALA A 713 24.25 10.11 -5.91
N ILE A 714 24.76 11.01 -6.78
CA ILE A 714 24.04 12.22 -7.19
C ILE A 714 22.82 11.86 -8.05
N ASP A 715 22.94 10.92 -8.99
CA ASP A 715 21.81 10.45 -9.81
C ASP A 715 20.73 9.75 -8.98
N ALA A 716 21.12 8.94 -7.98
CA ALA A 716 20.19 8.38 -7.00
C ALA A 716 19.47 9.48 -6.19
N ALA A 717 20.20 10.43 -5.62
CA ALA A 717 19.62 11.55 -4.87
C ALA A 717 18.76 12.51 -5.75
N ASN A 718 19.00 12.55 -7.06
CA ASN A 718 18.19 13.28 -8.04
C ASN A 718 16.82 12.61 -8.32
N THR A 719 16.63 11.34 -7.93
CA THR A 719 15.40 10.57 -8.23
C THR A 719 14.58 10.20 -6.98
N LEU A 720 15.21 10.11 -5.80
CA LEU A 720 14.50 9.87 -4.54
C LEU A 720 13.80 11.15 -4.03
N PRO A 721 12.62 11.02 -3.38
CA PRO A 721 11.94 12.16 -2.79
C PRO A 721 12.56 12.52 -1.42
N GLY A 722 13.19 13.68 -1.29
CA GLY A 722 13.77 14.07 0.01
C GLY A 722 14.58 15.36 0.00
N ILE A 723 15.49 15.46 0.97
CA ILE A 723 16.74 16.22 0.84
C ILE A 723 17.81 15.29 1.40
N ASP A 724 18.35 14.46 0.51
CA ASP A 724 19.17 13.32 0.89
C ASP A 724 20.57 13.73 1.37
N SER A 725 21.35 12.77 1.88
CA SER A 725 22.73 12.97 2.27
C SER A 725 23.67 12.07 1.49
N ILE A 726 24.83 12.60 1.10
CA ILE A 726 25.92 11.85 0.48
C ILE A 726 27.17 12.09 1.35
N GLU A 727 27.61 11.07 2.10
CA GLU A 727 28.89 11.09 2.81
C GLU A 727 29.99 10.49 1.93
N VAL A 728 31.01 11.28 1.61
CA VAL A 728 32.10 10.93 0.69
C VAL A 728 33.38 10.61 1.47
N ARG A 729 33.83 9.35 1.42
CA ARG A 729 35.08 8.89 2.05
C ARG A 729 36.29 9.61 1.47
N HIS A 730 37.41 9.60 2.19
CA HIS A 730 38.66 10.19 1.72
C HIS A 730 39.16 9.48 0.45
N GLY A 731 39.34 10.25 -0.62
CA GLY A 731 39.54 9.70 -1.97
C GLY A 731 39.57 10.79 -3.04
N THR A 732 39.48 10.41 -4.32
CA THR A 732 39.47 11.36 -5.45
C THR A 732 38.35 11.07 -6.44
N TYR A 733 37.38 11.98 -6.55
CA TYR A 733 36.13 11.77 -7.27
C TYR A 733 35.93 12.74 -8.44
N ASP A 734 35.14 12.34 -9.42
CA ASP A 734 34.54 13.24 -10.41
C ASP A 734 33.18 13.72 -9.87
N ALA A 735 32.96 15.03 -9.90
CA ALA A 735 31.77 15.72 -9.44
C ALA A 735 31.04 16.44 -10.61
N SER A 736 31.27 15.99 -11.85
CA SER A 736 30.66 16.54 -13.06
C SER A 736 29.16 16.24 -13.24
N GLU A 737 28.59 15.31 -12.46
CA GLU A 737 27.17 14.95 -12.58
C GLU A 737 26.27 16.09 -12.03
N PRO A 738 25.28 16.60 -12.79
CA PRO A 738 24.47 17.72 -12.33
C PRO A 738 23.57 17.38 -11.15
N ILE A 739 23.61 18.23 -10.12
CA ILE A 739 22.69 18.20 -8.99
C ILE A 739 21.38 18.86 -9.43
N THR A 740 20.26 18.14 -9.35
CA THR A 740 18.94 18.54 -9.85
C THR A 740 17.78 18.38 -8.87
N ASP A 741 17.94 17.61 -7.78
CA ASP A 741 17.12 17.75 -6.56
C ASP A 741 18.00 18.05 -5.31
N GLY A 742 17.37 18.45 -4.19
CA GLY A 742 18.04 18.93 -2.99
C GLY A 742 18.86 17.85 -2.29
N VAL A 743 20.10 18.14 -1.94
CA VAL A 743 21.04 17.15 -1.40
C VAL A 743 22.12 17.78 -0.50
N ASN A 744 22.55 17.03 0.52
CA ASN A 744 23.64 17.39 1.42
C ASN A 744 24.88 16.55 1.10
N ILE A 745 25.85 17.11 0.40
CA ILE A 745 27.11 16.45 0.06
C ILE A 745 28.20 16.91 1.01
N TYR A 746 28.83 15.99 1.74
CA TYR A 746 29.89 16.27 2.71
C TYR A 746 30.89 15.11 2.76
N SER A 747 32.15 15.38 3.05
CA SER A 747 33.14 14.30 3.19
C SER A 747 32.99 13.58 4.53
N GLU A 748 33.66 12.45 4.73
CA GLU A 748 33.74 11.83 6.06
C GLU A 748 34.50 12.70 7.07
N VAL A 749 34.31 12.43 8.36
CA VAL A 749 34.91 13.24 9.44
C VAL A 749 36.44 13.10 9.42
N GLY A 750 37.12 14.15 8.95
CA GLY A 750 38.56 14.12 8.75
C GLY A 750 39.09 15.44 8.19
N SER A 751 39.90 15.34 7.13
CA SER A 751 40.54 16.52 6.50
C SER A 751 40.03 16.76 5.07
N ALA A 752 39.78 18.02 4.73
CA ALA A 752 39.39 18.46 3.39
C ALA A 752 40.53 18.22 2.37
N ALA A 753 41.78 18.27 2.81
CA ALA A 753 42.97 17.91 2.04
C ALA A 753 43.12 16.39 1.78
N HIS A 754 42.19 15.56 2.27
CA HIS A 754 42.10 14.13 1.92
C HIS A 754 40.97 13.79 0.93
N THR A 755 40.05 14.72 0.63
CA THR A 755 38.87 14.45 -0.21
C THR A 755 38.81 15.41 -1.39
N PHE A 756 39.17 14.92 -2.58
CA PHE A 756 39.33 15.76 -3.78
C PHE A 756 38.13 15.62 -4.72
N LEU A 757 37.50 16.75 -5.06
CA LEU A 757 36.47 16.82 -6.09
C LEU A 757 37.04 17.45 -7.38
N ASN A 758 36.99 16.69 -8.47
CA ASN A 758 37.39 17.12 -9.81
C ASN A 758 36.16 17.32 -10.71
N GLY A 759 36.34 18.00 -11.84
CA GLY A 759 35.25 18.30 -12.77
C GLY A 759 34.40 19.50 -12.35
N PRO A 760 33.60 20.08 -13.27
CA PRO A 760 32.78 21.25 -13.00
C PRO A 760 31.47 20.89 -12.30
N ILE A 761 31.28 21.36 -11.06
CA ILE A 761 30.09 21.08 -10.25
C ILE A 761 28.92 21.95 -10.73
N SER A 762 27.83 21.31 -11.14
CA SER A 762 26.64 22.00 -11.70
C SER A 762 25.43 21.88 -10.77
N ILE A 763 25.08 22.97 -10.08
CA ILE A 763 23.98 23.01 -9.11
C ILE A 763 22.74 23.65 -9.76
N ASN A 764 21.77 22.84 -10.16
CA ASN A 764 20.56 23.26 -10.89
C ASN A 764 19.29 23.30 -10.02
N VAL A 765 19.45 23.38 -8.70
CA VAL A 765 18.36 23.33 -7.71
C VAL A 765 18.72 24.07 -6.42
N SER A 766 17.72 24.34 -5.57
CA SER A 766 17.87 24.96 -4.24
C SER A 766 17.83 23.88 -3.14
N ASN A 767 18.20 24.23 -1.91
CA ASN A 767 18.38 23.30 -0.78
C ASN A 767 19.56 22.33 -1.00
N VAL A 768 20.74 22.88 -1.31
CA VAL A 768 21.96 22.10 -1.52
C VAL A 768 23.03 22.54 -0.52
N LEU A 769 23.60 21.58 0.21
CA LEU A 769 24.77 21.75 1.07
C LEU A 769 25.97 21.06 0.43
N LEU A 770 27.10 21.75 0.32
CA LEU A 770 28.37 21.22 -0.19
C LEU A 770 29.50 21.56 0.80
N GLY A 771 29.90 20.55 1.58
CA GLY A 771 30.85 20.68 2.67
C GLY A 771 30.22 21.21 3.96
N ARG A 772 30.81 20.80 5.10
CA ARG A 772 30.53 21.37 6.44
C ARG A 772 31.77 21.27 7.32
N MET A 773 31.76 21.95 8.48
CA MET A 773 32.90 21.95 9.41
C MET A 773 33.37 20.52 9.74
N ARG A 774 34.67 20.22 9.53
CA ARG A 774 35.34 18.89 9.63
C ARG A 774 34.96 17.85 8.56
N GLN A 775 34.17 18.24 7.56
CA GLN A 775 33.62 17.38 6.51
C GLN A 775 33.52 18.19 5.20
N GLY A 776 34.65 18.76 4.79
CA GLY A 776 34.81 19.59 3.59
C GLY A 776 35.64 18.92 2.49
N PHE A 777 35.82 19.62 1.38
CA PHE A 777 36.49 19.12 0.18
C PHE A 777 37.60 20.04 -0.32
N THR A 778 38.61 19.48 -0.99
CA THR A 778 39.45 20.22 -1.93
C THR A 778 38.81 20.18 -3.30
N ILE A 779 38.30 21.31 -3.80
CA ILE A 779 37.51 21.38 -5.04
C ILE A 779 38.35 22.03 -6.15
N ASN A 780 38.74 21.22 -7.14
CA ASN A 780 39.65 21.60 -8.22
C ASN A 780 38.94 22.18 -9.47
N GLY A 781 37.61 22.12 -9.53
CA GLY A 781 36.81 22.57 -10.67
C GLY A 781 35.92 23.77 -10.36
N ASP A 782 35.41 24.41 -11.42
CA ASP A 782 34.44 25.51 -11.31
C ASP A 782 33.13 25.02 -10.72
N ILE A 783 32.48 25.83 -9.87
CA ILE A 783 31.14 25.56 -9.33
C ILE A 783 30.15 26.53 -9.96
N THR A 784 29.10 26.03 -10.60
CA THR A 784 28.08 26.85 -11.27
C THR A 784 26.68 26.59 -10.73
N VAL A 785 26.06 27.61 -10.14
CA VAL A 785 24.61 27.62 -9.86
C VAL A 785 23.85 28.02 -11.13
N GLY A 786 22.84 27.22 -11.48
CA GLY A 786 22.02 27.36 -12.67
C GLY A 786 21.17 28.63 -12.72
N ALA A 787 20.79 29.04 -13.93
CA ALA A 787 19.97 30.23 -14.13
C ALA A 787 18.52 30.00 -13.71
N GLY A 788 18.00 30.88 -12.84
CA GLY A 788 16.61 30.83 -12.34
C GLY A 788 16.42 30.13 -10.99
N ILE A 789 17.49 29.58 -10.41
CA ILE A 789 17.50 28.92 -9.09
C ILE A 789 17.48 29.97 -7.95
N ASN A 790 17.00 29.62 -6.75
CA ASN A 790 17.26 30.43 -5.55
C ASN A 790 18.58 29.98 -4.91
N ALA A 791 19.61 30.80 -5.01
CA ALA A 791 20.91 30.53 -4.41
C ALA A 791 20.95 30.81 -2.90
N SER A 792 19.92 31.47 -2.35
CA SER A 792 19.85 31.79 -0.91
C SER A 792 19.67 30.56 -0.01
N ASP A 793 19.30 29.43 -0.61
CA ASP A 793 19.13 28.13 0.06
C ASP A 793 20.23 27.14 -0.40
N ILE A 794 21.38 27.65 -0.84
CA ILE A 794 22.56 26.86 -1.25
C ILE A 794 23.74 27.31 -0.39
N HIS A 795 24.40 26.34 0.24
CA HIS A 795 25.51 26.54 1.18
C HIS A 795 26.73 25.74 0.71
N ILE A 796 27.81 26.42 0.33
CA ILE A 796 29.08 25.78 -0.05
C ILE A 796 30.12 26.22 0.99
N ASN A 797 30.26 25.51 2.10
CA ASN A 797 31.00 26.02 3.26
C ASN A 797 32.02 25.01 3.80
N TRP A 798 33.13 25.47 4.40
CA TRP A 798 34.22 24.64 4.96
C TRP A 798 35.04 23.83 3.93
N ASN A 799 35.20 24.35 2.72
CA ASN A 799 35.98 23.74 1.64
C ASN A 799 37.25 24.55 1.32
N ASP A 800 38.16 23.90 0.58
CA ASP A 800 39.30 24.51 -0.08
C ASP A 800 39.00 24.62 -1.58
N LEU A 801 38.60 25.81 -2.03
CA LEU A 801 38.10 26.09 -3.38
C LEU A 801 39.21 26.61 -4.28
N LEU A 802 39.46 25.94 -5.42
CA LEU A 802 40.53 26.27 -6.36
C LEU A 802 40.02 26.58 -7.79
N GLY A 803 38.70 26.54 -8.01
CA GLY A 803 38.02 26.91 -9.26
C GLY A 803 37.08 28.13 -9.09
N VAL A 804 36.49 28.60 -10.18
CA VAL A 804 35.63 29.80 -10.18
C VAL A 804 34.23 29.47 -9.66
N VAL A 805 33.71 30.24 -8.70
CA VAL A 805 32.34 30.06 -8.19
C VAL A 805 31.38 31.05 -8.87
N THR A 806 30.49 30.53 -9.71
CA THR A 806 29.56 31.29 -10.54
C THR A 806 28.10 31.12 -10.07
N ASN A 807 27.48 32.20 -9.63
CA ASN A 807 26.04 32.27 -9.35
C ASN A 807 25.27 32.96 -10.50
N ASN A 808 24.67 32.16 -11.39
CA ASN A 808 23.72 32.65 -12.41
C ASN A 808 22.26 32.70 -11.92
N GLY A 809 22.01 32.28 -10.67
CA GLY A 809 20.70 32.20 -10.05
C GLY A 809 20.18 33.55 -9.55
N SER A 810 19.35 33.47 -8.52
CA SER A 810 18.73 34.61 -7.83
C SER A 810 19.02 34.55 -6.33
N GLY A 811 18.94 35.69 -5.64
CA GLY A 811 19.36 35.80 -4.24
C GLY A 811 20.87 36.05 -4.11
N THR A 812 21.47 35.47 -3.07
CA THR A 812 22.93 35.47 -2.82
C THR A 812 23.33 34.06 -2.42
N LEU A 813 24.36 33.51 -3.07
CA LEU A 813 24.93 32.20 -2.76
C LEU A 813 25.73 32.28 -1.45
N ASP A 814 25.50 31.37 -0.51
CA ASP A 814 26.32 31.26 0.70
C ASP A 814 27.57 30.43 0.40
N ALA A 815 28.73 31.07 0.48
CA ALA A 815 30.04 30.45 0.25
C ALA A 815 31.08 30.95 1.28
N ILE A 816 30.65 31.04 2.55
CA ILE A 816 31.44 31.48 3.68
C ILE A 816 32.23 30.33 4.30
N PHE A 817 33.24 30.66 5.10
CA PHE A 817 34.16 29.70 5.72
C PHE A 817 34.83 28.76 4.70
N ASN A 818 35.18 29.25 3.51
CA ASN A 818 36.07 28.51 2.59
C ASN A 818 37.44 29.16 2.50
N TYR A 819 38.46 28.36 2.23
CA TYR A 819 39.74 28.82 1.69
C TYR A 819 39.60 28.93 0.16
N TRP A 820 40.28 29.92 -0.45
CA TRP A 820 40.14 30.25 -1.88
C TRP A 820 41.50 30.27 -2.63
N GLY A 821 42.47 29.49 -2.15
CA GLY A 821 43.85 29.52 -2.67
C GLY A 821 44.62 30.81 -2.31
N GLU A 822 45.86 30.91 -2.79
CA GLU A 822 46.74 32.06 -2.52
C GLU A 822 46.29 33.37 -3.23
N ASP A 823 45.60 33.26 -4.37
CA ASP A 823 45.11 34.41 -5.15
C ASP A 823 43.78 35.00 -4.61
N GLY A 824 43.05 34.26 -3.76
CA GLY A 824 41.78 34.69 -3.16
C GLY A 824 40.53 34.42 -4.04
N PRO A 825 39.34 34.86 -3.58
CA PRO A 825 38.06 34.41 -4.14
C PRO A 825 37.77 34.90 -5.56
N ASP A 826 37.90 34.01 -6.55
CA ASP A 826 37.38 34.22 -7.91
C ASP A 826 35.88 33.84 -7.99
N THR A 827 35.04 34.86 -8.20
CA THR A 827 33.58 34.74 -8.10
C THR A 827 32.85 35.54 -9.17
N VAL A 828 31.73 34.99 -9.66
CA VAL A 828 30.88 35.63 -10.67
C VAL A 828 29.44 35.65 -10.19
N GLY A 829 28.86 36.85 -10.04
CA GLY A 829 27.47 37.03 -9.56
C GLY A 829 27.40 37.42 -8.08
N ASN A 830 26.26 37.13 -7.43
CA ASN A 830 26.06 37.42 -6.01
C ASN A 830 26.52 36.24 -5.15
N VAL A 831 27.75 36.32 -4.61
CA VAL A 831 28.32 35.29 -3.73
C VAL A 831 28.74 35.95 -2.41
N ALA A 832 28.36 35.37 -1.28
CA ALA A 832 28.80 35.77 0.05
C ALA A 832 30.05 34.95 0.44
N VAL A 833 31.19 35.62 0.58
CA VAL A 833 32.50 34.96 0.85
C VAL A 833 33.12 35.37 2.19
N TYR A 834 32.46 36.21 2.99
CA TYR A 834 32.96 36.69 4.28
C TYR A 834 32.10 36.18 5.44
N PRO A 835 32.67 35.55 6.49
CA PRO A 835 34.11 35.29 6.68
C PRO A 835 34.67 34.29 5.66
N LEU A 836 35.90 34.51 5.19
CA LEU A 836 36.69 33.48 4.48
C LEU A 836 37.71 32.86 5.44
N LEU A 837 38.27 31.72 5.07
CA LEU A 837 39.42 31.15 5.75
C LEU A 837 40.70 31.71 5.09
N PRO A 838 41.62 32.32 5.85
CA PRO A 838 42.84 32.91 5.30
C PRO A 838 43.88 31.86 4.86
N ILE A 839 43.71 30.62 5.33
CA ILE A 839 44.56 29.44 5.09
C ILE A 839 43.64 28.20 4.94
N PRO A 840 44.14 27.06 4.43
CA PRO A 840 43.38 25.81 4.29
C PRO A 840 42.50 25.45 5.49
N SER A 841 41.30 24.96 5.21
CA SER A 841 40.25 24.70 6.19
C SER A 841 40.69 23.79 7.34
N ASP A 842 41.47 22.76 7.04
CA ASP A 842 42.04 21.84 8.03
C ASP A 842 42.99 22.53 9.02
N THR A 843 43.69 23.59 8.59
CA THR A 843 44.62 24.30 9.48
C THR A 843 43.86 25.19 10.46
N ILE A 844 42.76 25.81 10.02
CA ILE A 844 41.82 26.52 10.91
C ILE A 844 41.20 25.54 11.92
N ILE A 845 40.79 24.35 11.48
CA ILE A 845 40.26 23.30 12.38
C ILE A 845 41.33 22.85 13.39
N SER A 846 42.59 22.70 12.97
CA SER A 846 43.71 22.38 13.88
C SER A 846 43.87 23.46 14.96
N TYR A 847 43.81 24.74 14.61
CA TYR A 847 43.86 25.83 15.60
C TYR A 847 42.64 25.86 16.53
N MET A 848 41.45 25.49 16.05
CA MET A 848 40.26 25.32 16.90
C MET A 848 40.47 24.21 17.94
N ASP A 849 41.03 23.07 17.55
CA ASP A 849 41.22 21.91 18.44
C ASP A 849 42.41 22.07 19.39
N GLU A 850 43.56 22.55 18.91
CA GLU A 850 44.79 22.67 19.69
C GLU A 850 44.72 23.80 20.74
N HIS A 851 43.86 24.79 20.53
CA HIS A 851 43.77 25.99 21.39
C HIS A 851 42.38 26.23 21.98
N GLY A 852 41.35 25.45 21.57
CA GLY A 852 39.98 25.58 22.07
C GLY A 852 39.23 26.82 21.55
N LEU A 853 39.63 27.31 20.38
CA LEU A 853 39.13 28.55 19.76
C LEU A 853 37.79 28.32 19.03
N SER A 854 36.96 29.35 18.92
CA SER A 854 35.84 29.32 17.96
C SER A 854 36.32 29.47 16.51
N ALA A 855 35.44 29.22 15.55
CA ALA A 855 35.78 29.37 14.13
C ALA A 855 36.22 30.80 13.74
N LEU A 856 35.71 31.83 14.41
CA LEU A 856 36.13 33.21 14.17
C LEU A 856 37.47 33.50 14.85
N ASP A 857 37.62 33.08 16.11
CA ASP A 857 38.87 33.23 16.86
C ASP A 857 40.05 32.54 16.17
N ALA A 858 39.83 31.39 15.54
CA ALA A 858 40.84 30.65 14.78
C ALA A 858 41.20 31.31 13.44
N ILE A 859 40.27 32.04 12.81
CA ILE A 859 40.53 32.88 11.63
C ILE A 859 41.38 34.09 12.05
N ASP A 860 40.98 34.80 13.10
CA ASP A 860 41.73 35.96 13.63
C ASP A 860 43.13 35.54 14.11
N PHE A 861 43.25 34.39 14.79
CA PHE A 861 44.53 33.77 15.15
C PHE A 861 45.41 33.51 13.93
N ALA A 862 44.86 32.94 12.85
CA ALA A 862 45.60 32.70 11.61
C ALA A 862 46.07 34.01 10.94
N VAL A 863 45.25 35.06 10.94
CA VAL A 863 45.65 36.40 10.46
C VAL A 863 46.78 36.98 11.32
N LEU A 864 46.72 36.83 12.65
CA LEU A 864 47.78 37.28 13.56
C LEU A 864 49.10 36.52 13.36
N LEU A 865 49.06 35.25 12.98
CA LEU A 865 50.26 34.48 12.60
C LEU A 865 50.88 34.96 11.28
N ASP A 866 50.08 35.35 10.28
CA ASP A 866 50.58 35.96 9.03
C ASP A 866 51.19 37.37 9.27
N LEU A 867 50.71 38.08 10.30
CA LEU A 867 51.37 39.26 10.86
C LEU A 867 52.68 38.94 11.65
N TYR A 868 53.24 37.73 11.50
CA TYR A 868 54.50 37.26 12.06
C TYR A 868 54.57 37.12 13.59
N LEU A 869 53.43 37.15 14.29
CA LEU A 869 53.41 36.85 15.73
C LEU A 869 53.68 35.36 15.96
N SER A 870 54.40 35.04 17.04
CA SER A 870 54.43 33.66 17.56
C SER A 870 53.06 33.29 18.15
N GLU A 871 52.65 32.02 18.04
CA GLU A 871 51.42 31.44 18.62
C GLU A 871 50.97 32.09 19.95
N ARG A 872 51.86 32.13 20.96
CA ARG A 872 51.54 32.73 22.27
C ARG A 872 51.11 34.20 22.17
N ASN A 873 51.78 34.99 21.34
CA ASN A 873 51.45 36.39 21.12
C ASN A 873 50.13 36.52 20.35
N ALA A 874 49.88 35.64 19.37
CA ALA A 874 48.63 35.63 18.62
C ALA A 874 47.44 35.26 19.53
N LEU A 875 47.56 34.29 20.44
CA LEU A 875 46.52 33.98 21.43
C LEU A 875 46.20 35.19 22.34
N ALA A 876 47.23 35.89 22.84
CA ALA A 876 47.05 37.11 23.63
C ALA A 876 46.39 38.25 22.82
N ALA A 877 46.68 38.34 21.52
CA ALA A 877 46.05 39.30 20.61
C ALA A 877 44.58 38.95 20.30
N VAL A 878 44.23 37.66 20.13
CA VAL A 878 42.83 37.22 20.02
C VAL A 878 42.02 37.57 21.28
N GLU A 879 42.60 37.43 22.48
CA GLU A 879 41.94 37.85 23.72
C GLU A 879 41.74 39.38 23.76
N LEU A 880 42.71 40.18 23.29
CA LEU A 880 42.54 41.63 23.13
C LEU A 880 41.43 42.01 22.14
N MET A 881 41.38 41.35 20.98
CA MET A 881 40.34 41.58 19.97
C MET A 881 38.95 41.27 20.54
N ASN A 882 38.80 40.14 21.25
CA ASN A 882 37.53 39.75 21.86
C ASN A 882 37.10 40.62 23.06
N VAL A 883 38.04 41.04 23.92
CA VAL A 883 37.71 41.81 25.13
C VAL A 883 37.49 43.30 24.83
N PHE A 884 38.22 43.88 23.87
CA PHE A 884 38.20 45.33 23.62
C PHE A 884 37.78 45.74 22.19
N GLY A 885 37.62 44.81 21.25
CA GLY A 885 37.19 45.11 19.88
C GLY A 885 38.28 45.75 19.00
N PHE A 886 39.55 45.50 19.31
CA PHE A 886 40.71 45.92 18.49
C PHE A 886 40.72 45.24 17.11
N SER A 887 41.37 45.87 16.13
CA SER A 887 41.78 45.17 14.90
C SER A 887 42.94 44.20 15.18
N ALA A 888 43.17 43.25 14.26
CA ALA A 888 44.31 42.33 14.34
C ALA A 888 45.65 43.08 14.37
N GLU A 889 45.80 44.16 13.60
CA GLU A 889 47.01 44.98 13.58
C GLU A 889 47.20 45.80 14.87
N GLU A 890 46.12 46.30 15.47
CA GLU A 890 46.16 47.02 16.75
C GLU A 890 46.54 46.09 17.91
N ALA A 891 45.90 44.91 17.97
CA ALA A 891 46.22 43.88 18.96
C ALA A 891 47.64 43.34 18.77
N ALA A 892 48.06 43.06 17.53
CA ALA A 892 49.42 42.64 17.20
C ALA A 892 50.46 43.66 17.67
N THR A 893 50.28 44.94 17.33
CA THR A 893 51.18 46.03 17.73
C THR A 893 51.33 46.10 19.25
N LEU A 894 50.24 45.97 19.99
CA LEU A 894 50.25 46.05 21.46
C LEU A 894 50.96 44.84 22.10
N VAL A 895 50.79 43.63 21.55
CA VAL A 895 51.48 42.43 22.03
C VAL A 895 52.96 42.43 21.63
N GLU A 896 53.35 43.02 20.50
CA GLU A 896 54.76 43.24 20.15
C GLU A 896 55.44 44.26 21.08
N GLU A 897 54.80 45.39 21.39
CA GLU A 897 55.40 46.46 22.20
C GLU A 897 55.58 46.07 23.68
N TYR A 898 54.58 45.37 24.26
CA TYR A 898 54.55 45.06 25.71
C TYR A 898 54.82 43.58 26.03
N GLY A 899 54.65 42.67 25.07
CA GLY A 899 54.84 41.23 25.21
C GLY A 899 53.66 40.50 25.86
N ALA A 900 53.30 39.31 25.37
CA ALA A 900 52.17 38.52 25.85
C ALA A 900 52.13 38.39 27.39
N LEU A 901 53.24 38.07 28.06
CA LEU A 901 53.28 37.97 29.54
C LEU A 901 52.83 39.23 30.31
N ALA A 902 52.90 40.42 29.72
CA ALA A 902 52.34 41.65 30.30
C ALA A 902 50.86 41.82 29.94
N VAL A 903 50.48 41.47 28.70
CA VAL A 903 49.10 41.50 28.17
C VAL A 903 48.21 40.47 28.87
N ASP A 904 48.59 39.18 28.88
CA ASP A 904 47.94 38.07 29.61
C ASP A 904 47.61 38.49 31.06
N ARG A 905 48.59 39.13 31.73
CA ARG A 905 48.47 39.60 33.10
C ARG A 905 47.53 40.79 33.23
N ALA A 906 47.59 41.75 32.31
CA ALA A 906 46.74 42.93 32.34
C ALA A 906 45.28 42.55 32.12
N LEU A 907 44.99 41.69 31.13
CA LEU A 907 43.66 41.11 30.87
C LEU A 907 43.12 40.35 32.10
N ALA A 908 43.92 39.46 32.68
CA ALA A 908 43.52 38.66 33.84
C ALA A 908 43.23 39.46 35.12
N PHE A 909 43.63 40.74 35.20
CA PHE A 909 43.43 41.59 36.39
C PHE A 909 42.65 42.89 36.15
N CYS A 910 42.36 43.30 34.90
CA CYS A 910 41.57 44.50 34.62
C CYS A 910 40.04 44.29 34.75
N GLY A 911 39.58 43.04 34.79
CA GLY A 911 38.15 42.72 34.89
C GLY A 911 37.32 43.13 33.66
N GLY A 912 37.97 43.43 32.53
CA GLY A 912 37.33 43.94 31.31
C GLY A 912 37.28 45.47 31.19
N ASP A 913 37.87 46.23 32.13
CA ASP A 913 38.03 47.68 31.99
C ASP A 913 39.30 48.03 31.19
N TYR A 914 39.18 49.02 30.30
CA TYR A 914 40.23 49.43 29.37
C TYR A 914 41.30 50.33 30.01
N ASP A 915 40.90 51.23 30.91
CA ASP A 915 41.83 52.15 31.57
C ASP A 915 42.66 51.41 32.63
N ASP A 916 42.04 50.48 33.36
CA ASP A 916 42.76 49.57 34.27
C ASP A 916 43.66 48.57 33.51
N PHE A 917 43.23 48.09 32.34
CA PHE A 917 44.09 47.28 31.46
C PHE A 917 45.35 48.04 31.04
N LEU A 918 45.22 49.28 30.55
CA LEU A 918 46.38 50.11 30.19
C LEU A 918 47.28 50.38 31.41
N ALA A 919 46.71 50.63 32.59
CA ALA A 919 47.48 50.80 33.83
C ALA A 919 48.32 49.56 34.17
N LEU A 920 47.69 48.38 34.14
CA LEU A 920 48.33 47.08 34.41
C LEU A 920 49.37 46.70 33.37
N LEU A 921 49.16 47.08 32.10
CA LEU A 921 50.07 46.80 30.99
C LEU A 921 51.39 47.57 31.13
N VAL A 922 51.33 48.88 31.38
CA VAL A 922 52.54 49.72 31.59
C VAL A 922 53.16 49.53 32.98
N GLY A 923 52.60 48.66 33.82
CA GLY A 923 53.23 48.16 35.05
C GLY A 923 52.79 48.84 36.36
N TYR A 924 51.70 49.59 36.36
CA TYR A 924 51.04 50.00 37.62
C TYR A 924 50.16 48.87 38.13
N ALA A 925 50.24 48.56 39.43
CA ALA A 925 49.21 47.75 40.07
C ALA A 925 47.96 48.61 40.30
N SER A 926 46.81 47.95 40.49
CA SER A 926 45.56 48.54 40.99
C SER A 926 45.74 49.04 42.44
N GLY A 927 46.45 50.16 42.60
CA GLY A 927 46.95 50.66 43.87
C GLY A 927 47.96 51.81 43.77
N GLY A 928 47.48 53.03 44.05
CA GLY A 928 48.26 54.08 44.72
C GLY A 928 49.42 54.74 43.97
N GLY A 929 49.11 55.68 43.08
CA GLY A 929 50.08 56.50 42.32
C GLY A 929 50.88 57.55 43.11
N GLY A 930 51.09 57.37 44.42
CA GLY A 930 52.05 58.14 45.23
C GLY A 930 51.88 59.67 45.24
N GLY A 931 50.93 60.19 46.01
CA GLY A 931 50.81 61.62 46.28
C GLY A 931 51.88 62.19 47.23
N GLY A 932 51.64 63.44 47.65
CA GLY A 932 52.53 64.25 48.48
C GLY A 932 52.25 64.13 49.99
N SER A 933 53.27 64.41 50.81
CA SER A 933 53.13 64.52 52.26
C SER A 933 53.52 65.93 52.73
N PHE A 934 52.80 66.45 53.72
CA PHE A 934 52.98 67.81 54.23
C PHE A 934 53.01 67.80 55.77
N LEU A 935 53.86 68.64 56.35
CA LEU A 935 53.88 68.93 57.79
C LEU A 935 53.13 70.24 58.03
N GLY A 936 51.97 70.16 58.70
CA GLY A 936 51.09 71.31 58.97
C GLY A 936 51.65 72.30 60.00
N GLY A 937 52.68 73.08 59.65
CA GLY A 937 53.49 73.79 60.66
C GLY A 937 54.19 75.10 60.28
N GLY A 938 53.84 75.77 59.17
CA GLY A 938 54.19 77.20 59.00
C GLY A 938 55.65 77.57 58.69
N ALA A 939 56.48 76.64 58.21
CA ALA A 939 57.74 76.95 57.52
C ALA A 939 57.91 75.96 56.35
N GLY A 940 58.13 76.46 55.14
CA GLY A 940 58.04 75.66 53.91
C GLY A 940 59.32 75.58 53.10
N GLY A 941 59.30 74.71 52.09
CA GLY A 941 60.36 74.53 51.11
C GLY A 941 61.24 73.30 51.36
N SER A 942 61.72 72.70 50.28
CA SER A 942 62.62 71.55 50.33
C SER A 942 63.96 71.87 50.99
N THR A 943 64.59 70.86 51.60
CA THR A 943 65.93 70.88 52.25
C THR A 943 66.05 71.50 53.65
N GLY A 944 64.95 71.85 54.33
CA GLY A 944 64.96 72.23 55.75
C GLY A 944 64.34 71.16 56.67
N THR A 945 65.06 70.68 57.68
CA THR A 945 64.52 69.80 58.74
C THR A 945 63.55 70.58 59.63
N ALA A 946 62.28 70.18 59.69
CA ALA A 946 61.26 70.90 60.45
C ALA A 946 61.48 70.77 61.97
N GLY A 947 61.40 71.89 62.69
CA GLY A 947 61.68 71.97 64.13
C GLY A 947 60.41 71.93 64.99
N PHE A 948 60.35 71.01 65.95
CA PHE A 948 59.23 70.84 66.89
C PHE A 948 59.73 70.87 68.34
N CYS A 949 58.86 71.21 69.30
CA CYS A 949 59.19 71.20 70.72
C CYS A 949 58.88 69.84 71.38
N VAL A 950 59.69 69.40 72.35
CA VAL A 950 59.36 68.23 73.19
C VAL A 950 58.04 68.46 73.90
N GLY A 951 57.04 67.60 73.67
CA GLY A 951 55.67 67.75 74.18
C GLY A 951 54.74 68.56 73.28
N CYS A 952 55.09 68.71 72.00
CA CYS A 952 54.27 69.32 70.96
C CYS A 952 53.94 68.27 69.87
N SER A 953 52.73 68.32 69.30
CA SER A 953 52.32 67.40 68.23
C SER A 953 53.06 67.65 66.91
N ILE A 954 53.38 66.58 66.19
CA ILE A 954 53.84 66.60 64.80
C ILE A 954 52.68 66.13 63.91
N PRO A 955 52.01 67.04 63.16
CA PRO A 955 50.90 66.68 62.27
C PRO A 955 51.42 66.03 60.99
N LEU A 956 51.09 64.76 60.80
CA LEU A 956 51.37 63.97 59.60
C LEU A 956 50.17 64.03 58.65
N GLN A 957 50.41 64.40 57.38
CA GLN A 957 49.43 64.33 56.30
C GLN A 957 50.01 63.60 55.08
N LEU A 958 49.22 62.75 54.43
CA LEU A 958 49.54 62.09 53.16
C LEU A 958 48.31 62.08 52.23
N GLU A 959 48.44 62.68 51.06
CA GLU A 959 47.46 62.56 49.97
C GLU A 959 47.80 61.33 49.11
N LEU A 960 46.78 60.58 48.67
CA LEU A 960 46.91 59.46 47.74
C LEU A 960 45.91 59.64 46.59
N VAL A 961 46.39 59.54 45.36
CA VAL A 961 45.61 59.68 44.13
C VAL A 961 45.92 58.56 43.14
N HIS A 962 44.97 58.25 42.27
CA HIS A 962 45.15 57.30 41.18
C HIS A 962 46.05 57.90 40.07
N PRO A 963 47.10 57.21 39.58
CA PRO A 963 48.15 57.85 38.77
C PRO A 963 47.73 58.28 37.36
N ILE A 964 46.62 57.74 36.84
CA ILE A 964 46.12 58.04 35.49
C ILE A 964 44.90 58.95 35.54
N THR A 965 43.91 58.65 36.39
CA THR A 965 42.66 59.41 36.48
C THR A 965 42.73 60.62 37.43
N GLY A 966 43.68 60.63 38.38
CA GLY A 966 43.88 61.73 39.34
C GLY A 966 42.94 61.74 40.55
N GLU A 967 41.99 60.81 40.65
CA GLU A 967 40.99 60.75 41.73
C GLU A 967 41.58 60.30 43.09
N PRO A 968 41.05 60.76 44.24
CA PRO A 968 41.56 60.39 45.57
C PRO A 968 41.30 58.94 45.97
N ILE A 969 42.24 58.32 46.68
CA ILE A 969 42.16 56.94 47.17
C ILE A 969 41.80 56.95 48.67
N THR A 970 40.63 56.42 49.01
CA THR A 970 39.94 56.71 50.29
C THR A 970 39.93 55.55 51.30
N ASP A 971 40.42 54.38 50.89
CA ASP A 971 40.26 53.08 51.54
C ASP A 971 41.59 52.35 51.84
N ALA A 972 42.74 52.94 51.48
CA ALA A 972 44.07 52.37 51.68
C ALA A 972 44.54 52.43 53.15
N VAL A 973 45.29 51.42 53.60
CA VAL A 973 45.85 51.38 54.95
C VAL A 973 47.19 52.11 55.00
N VAL A 974 47.17 53.36 55.45
CA VAL A 974 48.38 54.18 55.64
C VAL A 974 48.91 54.04 57.07
N SER A 975 50.06 53.40 57.23
CA SER A 975 50.82 53.31 58.48
C SER A 975 51.81 54.47 58.66
N TYR A 976 52.24 54.71 59.89
CA TYR A 976 53.41 55.56 60.18
C TYR A 976 54.35 54.88 61.19
N SER A 977 55.63 55.26 61.14
CA SER A 977 56.66 54.90 62.13
C SER A 977 57.66 56.05 62.29
N VAL A 978 57.98 56.38 63.53
CA VAL A 978 58.92 57.44 63.92
C VAL A 978 60.12 56.80 64.60
N CYS A 979 61.29 56.99 64.01
CA CYS A 979 62.56 56.41 64.42
C CYS A 979 63.50 57.50 64.95
N ARG A 980 64.31 57.20 65.96
CA ARG A 980 65.44 58.03 66.40
C ARG A 980 66.75 57.34 66.08
N THR A 981 67.72 58.08 65.56
CA THR A 981 69.10 57.56 65.49
C THR A 981 69.79 57.70 66.85
N LEU A 982 70.34 56.60 67.36
CA LEU A 982 71.09 56.53 68.62
C LEU A 982 72.58 56.87 68.41
N PRO A 983 73.34 57.23 69.47
CA PRO A 983 74.73 57.68 69.35
C PRO A 983 75.73 56.65 68.80
N ASP A 984 75.35 55.37 68.67
CA ASP A 984 76.13 54.31 68.05
C ASP A 984 75.79 54.08 66.56
N GLY A 985 74.82 54.82 66.02
CA GLY A 985 74.36 54.70 64.64
C GLY A 985 73.22 53.69 64.42
N THR A 986 72.67 53.08 65.48
CA THR A 986 71.46 52.25 65.39
C THR A 986 70.19 53.11 65.41
N ALA A 987 69.07 52.58 64.90
CA ALA A 987 67.78 53.28 64.88
C ALA A 987 66.76 52.60 65.83
N GLU A 988 66.07 53.41 66.63
CA GLU A 988 65.06 52.98 67.61
C GLU A 988 63.69 53.54 67.21
N ILE A 989 62.66 52.70 67.08
CA ILE A 989 61.29 53.16 66.83
C ILE A 989 60.68 53.68 68.13
N VAL A 990 60.34 54.97 68.18
CA VAL A 990 59.77 55.64 69.36
C VAL A 990 58.24 55.79 69.29
N ALA A 991 57.66 55.77 68.10
CA ALA A 991 56.20 55.74 67.88
C ALA A 991 55.87 55.01 66.58
N LEU A 992 54.73 54.32 66.53
CA LEU A 992 54.20 53.68 65.32
C LEU A 992 52.67 53.57 65.40
N GLY A 993 51.99 53.60 64.26
CA GLY A 993 50.53 53.53 64.22
C GLY A 993 49.96 53.55 62.80
N VAL A 994 48.66 53.82 62.70
CA VAL A 994 47.91 53.91 61.45
C VAL A 994 47.22 55.27 61.38
N MET A 995 47.29 55.91 60.22
CA MET A 995 46.68 57.19 59.88
C MET A 995 45.23 56.96 59.44
N HIS A 996 44.36 57.95 59.65
CA HIS A 996 42.93 57.86 59.28
C HIS A 996 42.63 58.81 58.13
N TYR A 997 41.75 58.40 57.21
CA TYR A 997 41.34 59.25 56.10
C TYR A 997 40.36 60.34 56.55
N ASP A 998 40.61 61.58 56.14
CA ASP A 998 39.72 62.73 56.31
C ASP A 998 39.09 63.10 54.96
N GLY A 999 37.76 63.02 54.89
CA GLY A 999 37.00 63.25 53.66
C GLY A 999 36.78 64.72 53.28
N ASP A 1000 36.98 65.67 54.21
CA ASP A 1000 36.92 67.10 53.92
C ASP A 1000 38.28 67.63 53.40
N LEU A 1001 39.38 66.98 53.78
CA LEU A 1001 40.75 67.33 53.38
C LEU A 1001 41.35 66.45 52.28
N GLY A 1002 40.74 65.30 51.95
CA GLY A 1002 41.17 64.42 50.86
C GLY A 1002 42.45 63.62 51.16
N ALA A 1003 42.79 63.43 52.44
CA ALA A 1003 44.10 62.96 52.87
C ALA A 1003 44.04 62.09 54.13
N TYR A 1004 45.06 61.27 54.33
CA TYR A 1004 45.29 60.52 55.57
C TYR A 1004 46.00 61.40 56.58
N LEU A 1005 45.57 61.37 57.84
CA LEU A 1005 46.05 62.23 58.93
C LEU A 1005 46.44 61.44 60.19
N PHE A 1006 47.46 61.94 60.92
CA PHE A 1006 47.74 61.55 62.31
C PHE A 1006 48.61 62.60 63.03
N ASP A 1007 48.30 62.95 64.28
CA ASP A 1007 49.13 63.80 65.14
C ASP A 1007 50.04 62.96 66.06
N VAL A 1008 51.36 63.00 65.87
CA VAL A 1008 52.31 62.33 66.76
C VAL A 1008 52.65 63.21 67.96
N ASP A 1009 52.23 62.80 69.15
CA ASP A 1009 52.62 63.44 70.41
C ASP A 1009 54.10 63.14 70.73
N THR A 1010 54.91 64.19 70.94
CA THR A 1010 56.33 64.08 71.32
C THR A 1010 56.56 64.11 72.84
N SER A 1011 55.52 63.99 73.65
CA SER A 1011 55.58 63.99 75.12
C SER A 1011 56.40 62.81 75.67
N GLY A 1012 57.70 63.05 75.89
CA GLY A 1012 58.67 62.04 76.34
C GLY A 1012 59.82 61.79 75.36
N PHE A 1013 59.80 62.40 74.18
CA PHE A 1013 60.92 62.35 73.23
C PHE A 1013 62.12 63.16 73.78
N GLU A 1014 63.34 62.66 73.59
CA GLU A 1014 64.55 63.46 73.85
C GLU A 1014 64.85 64.39 72.65
N PRO A 1015 65.54 65.52 72.84
CA PRO A 1015 65.91 66.38 71.73
C PRO A 1015 66.86 65.70 70.73
N GLY A 1016 66.61 65.87 69.44
CA GLY A 1016 67.39 65.25 68.37
C GLY A 1016 66.61 65.14 67.06
N ILE A 1017 67.26 64.60 66.03
CA ILE A 1017 66.64 64.32 64.73
C ILE A 1017 65.93 62.96 64.79
N TYR A 1018 64.71 62.93 64.27
CA TYR A 1018 63.87 61.75 64.12
C TYR A 1018 63.51 61.57 62.64
N ASP A 1019 63.57 60.33 62.19
CA ASP A 1019 63.21 59.86 60.85
C ASP A 1019 61.77 59.35 60.88
N ILE A 1020 60.88 59.97 60.12
CA ILE A 1020 59.47 59.58 60.00
C ILE A 1020 59.28 58.86 58.67
N TYR A 1021 58.66 57.69 58.74
CA TYR A 1021 58.26 56.87 57.61
C TYR A 1021 56.73 56.75 57.60
N LEU A 1022 56.10 57.11 56.48
CA LEU A 1022 54.69 56.79 56.20
C LEU A 1022 54.69 55.63 55.20
N GLY A 1023 53.97 54.55 55.47
CA GLY A 1023 54.00 53.33 54.66
C GLY A 1023 52.62 52.83 54.29
N THR A 1024 52.36 52.60 53.01
CA THR A 1024 51.10 52.10 52.46
C THR A 1024 51.08 50.57 52.37
N ASP A 1025 49.88 50.00 52.29
CA ASP A 1025 49.62 48.57 52.11
C ASP A 1025 50.10 48.01 50.75
N ASP A 1026 50.23 48.85 49.73
CA ASP A 1026 50.94 48.56 48.48
C ASP A 1026 52.47 48.33 48.66
N GLY A 1027 53.00 48.48 49.88
CA GLY A 1027 54.41 48.31 50.23
C GLY A 1027 55.31 49.52 49.94
N ARG A 1028 54.77 50.63 49.41
CA ARG A 1028 55.52 51.88 49.22
C ARG A 1028 55.67 52.62 50.54
N SER A 1029 56.67 53.52 50.60
CA SER A 1029 56.84 54.41 51.76
C SER A 1029 57.39 55.79 51.38
N ARG A 1030 57.12 56.77 52.24
CA ARG A 1030 57.64 58.14 52.21
C ARG A 1030 58.45 58.40 53.47
N HIS A 1031 59.66 58.94 53.32
CA HIS A 1031 60.58 59.25 54.41
C HIS A 1031 60.84 60.76 54.49
N PHE A 1032 60.87 61.31 55.71
CA PHE A 1032 61.32 62.67 55.99
C PHE A 1032 61.89 62.79 57.40
N GLN A 1033 62.64 63.86 57.66
CA GLN A 1033 63.27 64.13 58.97
C GLN A 1033 62.68 65.35 59.66
N VAL A 1034 62.50 65.23 60.97
CA VAL A 1034 62.09 66.29 61.90
C VAL A 1034 63.11 66.42 63.02
N ASN A 1035 63.22 67.60 63.64
CA ASN A 1035 64.16 67.88 64.72
C ASN A 1035 63.39 68.33 65.97
N VAL A 1036 63.48 67.57 67.05
CA VAL A 1036 62.77 67.85 68.31
C VAL A 1036 63.70 68.61 69.27
N LEU A 1037 63.20 69.68 69.89
CA LEU A 1037 63.97 70.67 70.64
C LEU A 1037 63.43 70.88 72.06
N LEU A 1038 64.33 71.19 73.00
CA LEU A 1038 63.95 71.58 74.37
C LEU A 1038 63.17 72.89 74.39
N ILE A 1039 62.05 72.94 75.10
CA ILE A 1039 61.27 74.17 75.31
C ILE A 1039 62.14 75.19 76.09
N GLY A 1040 62.55 76.27 75.42
CA GLY A 1040 63.26 77.38 76.05
C GLY A 1040 64.42 78.00 75.27
N VAL A 1041 64.69 77.58 74.03
CA VAL A 1041 65.69 78.17 73.11
C VAL A 1041 65.04 78.40 71.75
#